data_AF-A0A939ZAT7-F1
#
_entry.id   AF-A0A939ZAT7-F1
#
_cell.length_a   1.000
_cell.length_b   1.000
_cell.length_c   1.000
_cell.angle_alpha   90.00
_cell.angle_beta   90.00
_cell.angle_gamma   90.00
#
_symmetry.space_group_name_H-M   'P 1'
#
loop_
_entity.id
_entity.type
_entity.pdbx_description
1 polymer ?
#
loop_
_entity_poly.entity_id
_entity_poly.type
_entity_poly.pdbx_seq_one_letter_code
_entity_poly.pdbx_strand_id
1 'polypeptide(L)'
;MKKRFLSIVLVLCFAFTILPLSGVSADGTVTRSAWISMLVSTFSMTVENGSTMPDNYFADISESDSFYRDILLAVEFGVIHLDAGEEFKPNDPVTREFAAQTLNACMKYQLDEGASYTFSESGTVTYPDDIQIAINRGWLSLSNGNFMPDAPITTTEAAAMLSSAKAVIDKDKISENYDSTFEFADGVVVVPDGTEVSISEDYTVTITDNTAEISEGTVFVVYTSGIPVALKALSVSTEDNLTIISATPDGAEGAIVSADSEGVCDIDLENFKAEEVETFSVTDMSETNPQPELMEVSLQSISYDKKTKKLTAKKDIKVSEHAAGSITVELSNIKLTHKIDAPGGFYEAYLTADTSVTKTINFDFGDYVGIPNSITIGYVPIEGIGNITLEIEISIKGGMTETETGTIMAGFSYQRGSEFRLFNGYKKKTYSFTAEAEVSVAIVLSANIELIFVEAGVWAKVGVRGYYKMKDYTYVDGERPLKCETIGAYLFANIGARASINYIIDKKSWNKTIDLFTEENSPVRVYYHYEDGQLVDKCARGKDGNDTHVKYTTSIKSAYFNPSPSYGRGSYTNSSTGETVTLWTYTLDSSNNATVTGYKGSASALVLPSKIDGYTVTAIANSAFKNNTKITSFIMPDTVKTVGSSAFYGCTNLRYVDLSNGIIEIANSTFCGCTSLSSMEIPDSVITIGNSAFNGCTNLSNVQLSKNLETLSYGAFQGCKSLTSIHIPKSLKDTESYANPTSVFYNSGLKNVTFEEGITYIPAHLFAYCY
;
A
#
# COMPACT_ATOMS: atom_id res chain seq x y z
N MET A 1 12.88 39.28 2.39
CA MET A 1 12.70 39.88 1.04
C MET A 1 12.93 38.76 0.00
N LYS A 2 11.85 38.29 -0.68
CA LYS A 2 11.81 37.45 -1.92
C LYS A 2 12.43 36.03 -1.85
N LYS A 3 11.82 34.88 -2.18
CA LYS A 3 10.59 34.42 -2.89
C LYS A 3 10.35 32.94 -2.43
N ARG A 4 9.18 32.56 -1.89
CA ARG A 4 8.04 31.84 -2.54
C ARG A 4 8.35 30.51 -3.25
N PHE A 5 7.82 29.42 -2.68
CA PHE A 5 7.07 28.32 -3.33
C PHE A 5 6.09 27.78 -2.25
N LEU A 6 4.88 28.34 -2.14
CA LEU A 6 3.62 27.85 -2.74
C LEU A 6 3.20 26.45 -2.25
N SER A 7 2.76 26.36 -0.99
CA SER A 7 1.80 25.34 -0.55
C SER A 7 0.44 26.02 -0.44
N ILE A 8 -0.52 25.52 -1.22
CA ILE A 8 -1.87 26.05 -1.34
C ILE A 8 -2.60 25.75 -0.03
N VAL A 9 -2.79 26.78 0.79
CA VAL A 9 -3.85 26.82 1.79
C VAL A 9 -5.15 26.91 1.01
N LEU A 10 -5.88 25.80 0.93
CA LEU A 10 -7.24 25.79 0.41
C LEU A 10 -8.14 26.41 1.50
N VAL A 11 -8.32 27.73 1.45
CA VAL A 11 -9.39 28.40 2.16
C VAL A 11 -10.71 27.90 1.55
N LEU A 12 -11.36 26.97 2.24
CA LEU A 12 -12.70 26.49 1.94
C LEU A 12 -13.69 27.64 2.11
N CYS A 13 -13.97 28.37 1.02
CA CYS A 13 -15.18 29.17 0.92
C CYS A 13 -16.38 28.21 1.01
N PHE A 14 -17.25 28.46 1.98
CA PHE A 14 -18.56 27.83 2.16
C PHE A 14 -19.34 27.81 0.84
N ALA A 15 -19.38 26.67 0.18
CA ALA A 15 -20.47 26.32 -0.72
C ALA A 15 -21.36 25.36 0.08
N PHE A 16 -22.64 25.70 0.24
CA PHE A 16 -23.66 24.65 0.39
C PHE A 16 -23.36 23.61 -0.69
N THR A 17 -23.29 22.32 -0.33
CA THR A 17 -23.25 21.25 -1.31
C THR A 17 -24.53 21.38 -2.14
N ILE A 18 -24.44 22.05 -3.29
CA ILE A 18 -25.54 22.16 -4.23
C ILE A 18 -25.77 20.74 -4.71
N LEU A 19 -26.91 20.16 -4.35
CA LEU A 19 -27.34 18.86 -4.86
C LEU A 19 -27.26 18.92 -6.40
N PRO A 20 -26.56 17.98 -7.06
CA PRO A 20 -26.49 18.00 -8.51
C PRO A 20 -27.90 17.90 -9.11
N LEU A 21 -28.27 18.90 -9.90
CA LEU A 21 -29.57 18.96 -10.59
C LEU A 21 -29.83 17.75 -11.49
N SER A 22 -28.78 17.12 -12.02
CA SER A 22 -28.82 15.99 -12.96
C SER A 22 -28.95 14.62 -12.28
N GLY A 23 -29.66 14.54 -11.16
CA GLY A 23 -29.76 13.33 -10.34
C GLY A 23 -30.91 13.32 -9.33
N VAL A 24 -31.81 14.30 -9.43
CA VAL A 24 -32.97 14.46 -8.56
C VAL A 24 -34.23 14.34 -9.42
N SER A 25 -35.13 13.44 -9.04
CA SER A 25 -36.40 13.25 -9.73
C SER A 25 -37.38 14.40 -9.43
N ALA A 26 -38.44 14.53 -10.23
CA ALA A 26 -39.45 15.59 -10.06
C ALA A 26 -40.19 15.53 -8.71
N ASP A 27 -40.26 14.36 -8.08
CA ASP A 27 -40.80 14.12 -6.74
C ASP A 27 -39.75 14.28 -5.61
N GLY A 28 -38.53 14.70 -5.94
CA GLY A 28 -37.49 15.06 -4.97
C GLY A 28 -36.68 13.89 -4.40
N THR A 29 -36.73 12.72 -5.04
CA THR A 29 -35.89 11.56 -4.71
C THR A 29 -34.52 11.65 -5.40
N VAL A 30 -33.52 10.99 -4.82
CA VAL A 30 -32.14 11.00 -5.32
C VAL A 30 -31.86 9.67 -6.05
N THR A 31 -31.15 9.70 -7.18
CA THR A 31 -30.71 8.45 -7.85
C THR A 31 -29.47 7.87 -7.18
N ARG A 32 -29.20 6.57 -7.38
CA ARG A 32 -27.99 5.90 -6.86
C ARG A 32 -26.70 6.60 -7.30
N SER A 33 -26.57 6.93 -8.58
CA SER A 33 -25.39 7.62 -9.12
C SER A 33 -25.19 9.03 -8.52
N ALA A 34 -26.28 9.78 -8.31
CA ALA A 34 -26.22 11.09 -7.71
C ALA A 34 -25.82 11.04 -6.23
N TRP A 35 -26.36 10.08 -5.47
CA TRP A 35 -25.96 9.84 -4.08
C TRP A 35 -24.47 9.50 -3.97
N ILE A 36 -23.96 8.62 -4.83
CA ILE A 36 -22.53 8.31 -4.87
C ILE A 36 -21.68 9.54 -5.19
N SER A 37 -22.08 10.37 -6.17
CA SER A 37 -21.38 11.63 -6.47
C SER A 37 -21.33 12.58 -5.25
N MET A 38 -22.41 12.64 -4.46
CA MET A 38 -22.42 13.43 -3.23
C MET A 38 -21.46 12.89 -2.16
N LEU A 39 -21.33 11.55 -2.02
CA LEU A 39 -20.35 10.93 -1.14
C LEU A 39 -18.92 11.26 -1.61
N VAL A 40 -18.62 11.05 -2.90
CA VAL A 40 -17.30 11.36 -3.49
C VAL A 40 -16.89 12.80 -3.20
N SER A 41 -17.81 13.75 -3.35
CA SER A 41 -17.59 15.15 -3.03
C SER A 41 -17.37 15.39 -1.53
N THR A 42 -18.26 14.87 -0.68
CA THR A 42 -18.21 15.04 0.79
C THR A 42 -16.90 14.53 1.39
N PHE A 43 -16.41 13.39 0.91
CA PHE A 43 -15.20 12.74 1.41
C PHE A 43 -13.95 13.07 0.59
N SER A 44 -14.03 13.96 -0.41
CA SER A 44 -12.91 14.36 -1.25
C SER A 44 -12.14 13.18 -1.87
N MET A 45 -12.89 12.17 -2.35
CA MET A 45 -12.32 10.94 -2.91
C MET A 45 -11.55 11.22 -4.20
N THR A 46 -10.30 10.75 -4.26
CA THR A 46 -9.37 11.02 -5.36
C THR A 46 -8.39 9.87 -5.59
N VAL A 47 -7.98 9.71 -6.84
CA VAL A 47 -6.82 8.89 -7.24
C VAL A 47 -5.61 9.78 -7.54
N GLU A 48 -4.40 9.24 -7.47
CA GLU A 48 -3.15 9.98 -7.77
C GLU A 48 -3.16 10.52 -9.21
N ASN A 49 -3.59 9.71 -10.18
CA ASN A 49 -3.78 10.12 -11.56
C ASN A 49 -4.83 9.24 -12.27
N GLY A 50 -5.27 9.64 -13.46
CA GLY A 50 -6.34 8.93 -14.18
C GLY A 50 -6.02 7.48 -14.57
N SER A 51 -4.74 7.09 -14.63
CA SER A 51 -4.34 5.72 -15.00
C SER A 51 -4.45 4.70 -13.86
N THR A 52 -4.67 5.16 -12.62
CA THR A 52 -4.79 4.32 -11.43
C THR A 52 -6.25 4.16 -10.99
N MET A 53 -7.21 4.60 -11.82
CA MET A 53 -8.63 4.35 -11.60
C MET A 53 -8.92 2.84 -11.56
N PRO A 54 -9.93 2.39 -10.81
CA PRO A 54 -10.41 1.02 -10.91
C PRO A 54 -11.08 0.78 -12.27
N ASP A 55 -11.16 -0.47 -12.70
CA ASP A 55 -11.94 -0.84 -13.88
C ASP A 55 -13.45 -0.67 -13.61
N ASN A 56 -14.23 -0.54 -14.68
CA ASN A 56 -15.67 -0.68 -14.58
C ASN A 56 -16.03 -2.15 -14.38
N TYR A 57 -16.46 -2.51 -13.18
CA TYR A 57 -16.91 -3.85 -12.83
C TYR A 57 -18.41 -4.04 -12.97
N PHE A 58 -19.18 -3.04 -13.42
CA PHE A 58 -20.64 -3.12 -13.50
C PHE A 58 -21.14 -3.28 -14.94
N ALA A 59 -22.19 -4.07 -15.12
CA ALA A 59 -22.69 -4.43 -16.46
C ALA A 59 -23.52 -3.33 -17.14
N ASP A 60 -24.00 -2.34 -16.39
CA ASP A 60 -25.02 -1.38 -16.84
C ASP A 60 -24.57 0.10 -16.78
N ILE A 61 -23.28 0.36 -16.60
CA ILE A 61 -22.71 1.71 -16.68
C ILE A 61 -21.60 1.79 -17.73
N SER A 62 -21.36 2.98 -18.24
CA SER A 62 -20.41 3.30 -19.31
C SER A 62 -19.84 4.71 -19.14
N GLU A 63 -18.74 5.01 -19.83
CA GLU A 63 -18.09 6.34 -19.78
C GLU A 63 -19.01 7.51 -20.15
N SER A 64 -20.11 7.26 -20.86
CA SER A 64 -21.11 8.29 -21.22
C SER A 64 -22.15 8.56 -20.12
N ASP A 65 -22.24 7.72 -19.09
CA ASP A 65 -23.22 7.89 -18.02
C ASP A 65 -22.85 9.03 -17.07
N SER A 66 -23.88 9.71 -16.57
CA SER A 66 -23.72 10.73 -15.52
C SER A 66 -23.01 10.13 -14.31
N PHE A 67 -22.05 10.87 -13.75
CA PHE A 67 -21.29 10.48 -12.57
C PHE A 67 -20.47 9.18 -12.72
N TYR A 68 -20.25 8.67 -13.94
CA TYR A 68 -19.45 7.45 -14.18
C TYR A 68 -18.10 7.48 -13.43
N ARG A 69 -17.37 8.58 -13.52
CA ARG A 69 -16.08 8.74 -12.84
C ARG A 69 -16.21 8.74 -11.32
N ASP A 70 -17.28 9.29 -10.77
CA ASP A 70 -17.53 9.30 -9.33
C ASP A 70 -17.92 7.89 -8.84
N ILE A 71 -18.67 7.13 -9.63
CA ILE A 71 -18.96 5.72 -9.33
C ILE A 71 -17.66 4.92 -9.21
N LEU A 72 -16.74 5.09 -10.17
CA LEU A 72 -15.43 4.45 -10.11
C LEU A 72 -14.58 4.96 -8.93
N LEU A 73 -14.66 6.25 -8.57
CA LEU A 73 -14.01 6.75 -7.36
C LEU A 73 -14.60 6.11 -6.09
N ALA A 74 -15.90 5.86 -6.02
CA ALA A 74 -16.49 5.16 -4.89
C ALA A 74 -16.05 3.68 -4.82
N VAL A 75 -15.83 3.03 -5.97
CA VAL A 75 -15.18 1.70 -6.03
C VAL A 75 -13.74 1.76 -5.51
N GLU A 76 -12.97 2.81 -5.84
CA GLU A 76 -11.59 2.99 -5.35
C GLU A 76 -11.49 2.95 -3.81
N PHE A 77 -12.55 3.41 -3.13
CA PHE A 77 -12.64 3.50 -1.66
C PHE A 77 -13.54 2.42 -1.03
N GLY A 78 -13.94 1.39 -1.79
CA GLY A 78 -14.69 0.24 -1.25
C GLY A 78 -16.11 0.56 -0.78
N VAL A 79 -16.72 1.63 -1.32
CA VAL A 79 -18.04 2.09 -0.90
C VAL A 79 -19.16 1.19 -1.43
N ILE A 80 -18.99 0.65 -2.64
CA ILE A 80 -20.02 -0.10 -3.37
C ILE A 80 -19.73 -1.61 -3.24
N HIS A 81 -20.65 -2.34 -2.62
CA HIS A 81 -20.56 -3.79 -2.40
C HIS A 81 -21.45 -4.52 -3.40
N LEU A 82 -20.85 -4.98 -4.51
CA LEU A 82 -21.52 -5.70 -5.59
C LEU A 82 -20.50 -6.59 -6.31
N ASP A 83 -20.87 -7.84 -6.60
CA ASP A 83 -20.05 -8.74 -7.41
C ASP A 83 -19.68 -8.11 -8.77
N ALA A 84 -18.48 -8.45 -9.28
CA ALA A 84 -18.07 -8.02 -10.61
C ALA A 84 -19.02 -8.62 -11.68
N GLY A 85 -19.53 -7.76 -12.54
CA GLY A 85 -20.52 -8.06 -13.58
C GLY A 85 -21.98 -7.89 -13.15
N GLU A 86 -22.26 -7.48 -11.92
CA GLU A 86 -23.61 -7.10 -11.47
C GLU A 86 -24.02 -5.70 -11.96
N GLU A 87 -25.32 -5.43 -11.93
CA GLU A 87 -25.88 -4.12 -12.27
C GLU A 87 -25.79 -3.15 -11.09
N PHE A 88 -25.22 -1.97 -11.32
CA PHE A 88 -25.20 -0.87 -10.35
C PHE A 88 -26.52 -0.08 -10.31
N LYS A 89 -27.29 -0.09 -11.39
CA LYS A 89 -28.57 0.61 -11.56
C LYS A 89 -28.47 2.11 -11.27
N PRO A 90 -27.67 2.87 -12.05
CA PRO A 90 -27.32 4.26 -11.72
C PRO A 90 -28.51 5.22 -11.65
N ASN A 91 -29.61 4.90 -12.34
CA ASN A 91 -30.79 5.74 -12.46
C ASN A 91 -31.93 5.36 -11.49
N ASP A 92 -31.81 4.22 -10.81
CA ASP A 92 -32.79 3.83 -9.79
C ASP A 92 -32.72 4.80 -8.60
N PRO A 93 -33.86 5.05 -7.92
CA PRO A 93 -33.83 5.76 -6.65
C PRO A 93 -32.92 5.08 -5.65
N VAL A 94 -32.11 5.85 -4.92
CA VAL A 94 -31.32 5.31 -3.81
C VAL A 94 -32.25 4.95 -2.65
N THR A 95 -32.18 3.68 -2.24
CA THR A 95 -32.93 3.18 -1.08
C THR A 95 -32.28 3.63 0.23
N ARG A 96 -33.07 3.65 1.31
CA ARG A 96 -32.59 3.97 2.67
C ARG A 96 -31.49 3.02 3.14
N GLU A 97 -31.62 1.73 2.85
CA GLU A 97 -30.58 0.74 3.18
C GLU A 97 -29.28 1.03 2.42
N PHE A 98 -29.35 1.29 1.10
CA PHE A 98 -28.16 1.61 0.31
C PHE A 98 -27.50 2.90 0.79
N ALA A 99 -28.28 3.93 1.14
CA ALA A 99 -27.74 5.18 1.68
C ALA A 99 -27.06 4.98 3.04
N ALA A 100 -27.66 4.21 3.95
CA ALA A 100 -27.10 3.91 5.26
C ALA A 100 -25.78 3.11 5.12
N GLN A 101 -25.79 2.05 4.32
CA GLN A 101 -24.62 1.19 4.07
C GLN A 101 -23.48 1.98 3.43
N THR A 102 -23.73 2.71 2.34
CA THR A 102 -22.65 3.43 1.64
C THR A 102 -22.12 4.61 2.45
N LEU A 103 -22.95 5.31 3.23
CA LEU A 103 -22.44 6.36 4.12
C LEU A 103 -21.61 5.77 5.26
N ASN A 104 -22.06 4.67 5.87
CA ASN A 104 -21.27 4.03 6.91
C ASN A 104 -20.04 3.31 6.33
N ALA A 105 -20.03 2.91 5.06
CA ALA A 105 -18.82 2.48 4.39
C ALA A 105 -17.79 3.61 4.27
N CYS A 106 -18.19 4.88 4.28
CA CYS A 106 -17.27 6.01 4.39
C CYS A 106 -16.93 6.35 5.85
N MET A 107 -17.90 6.26 6.76
CA MET A 107 -17.76 6.70 8.15
C MET A 107 -17.19 5.64 9.09
N LYS A 108 -17.37 4.35 8.82
CA LYS A 108 -16.84 3.20 9.57
C LYS A 108 -17.20 3.17 11.07
N TYR A 109 -18.43 3.58 11.43
CA TYR A 109 -18.94 3.37 12.79
C TYR A 109 -19.21 1.88 13.04
N GLN A 110 -19.05 1.47 14.29
CA GLN A 110 -19.17 0.09 14.74
C GLN A 110 -20.08 0.04 15.97
N LEU A 111 -21.13 -0.78 15.89
CA LEU A 111 -21.97 -1.06 17.06
C LEU A 111 -21.17 -1.80 18.13
N ASP A 112 -21.55 -1.61 19.39
CA ASP A 112 -21.02 -2.42 20.49
C ASP A 112 -21.46 -3.89 20.33
N GLU A 113 -20.67 -4.82 20.88
CA GLU A 113 -21.01 -6.24 20.85
C GLU A 113 -22.35 -6.49 21.58
N GLY A 114 -23.27 -7.22 20.94
CA GLY A 114 -24.59 -7.51 21.48
C GLY A 114 -25.60 -6.35 21.41
N ALA A 115 -25.32 -5.29 20.64
CA ALA A 115 -26.29 -4.22 20.40
C ALA A 115 -27.61 -4.76 19.82
N SER A 116 -28.74 -4.30 20.36
CA SER A 116 -30.07 -4.67 19.88
C SER A 116 -30.53 -3.75 18.75
N TYR A 117 -31.21 -4.30 17.75
CA TYR A 117 -31.84 -3.51 16.70
C TYR A 117 -33.17 -2.93 17.17
N THR A 118 -33.39 -1.65 16.87
CA THR A 118 -34.60 -0.89 17.26
C THR A 118 -35.68 -0.88 16.19
N PHE A 119 -35.46 -1.55 15.06
CA PHE A 119 -36.37 -1.60 13.91
C PHE A 119 -36.85 -3.03 13.62
N SER A 120 -38.08 -3.13 13.14
CA SER A 120 -38.80 -4.40 13.00
C SER A 120 -38.25 -5.30 11.88
N GLU A 121 -37.66 -4.71 10.84
CA GLU A 121 -37.17 -5.42 9.65
C GLU A 121 -35.75 -5.99 9.79
N SER A 122 -35.16 -5.95 10.98
CA SER A 122 -33.75 -6.33 11.21
C SER A 122 -33.39 -7.75 10.80
N GLY A 123 -34.34 -8.68 10.80
CA GLY A 123 -34.13 -10.07 10.36
C GLY A 123 -34.22 -10.29 8.84
N THR A 124 -34.55 -9.27 8.04
CA THR A 124 -34.80 -9.40 6.59
C THR A 124 -33.92 -8.52 5.71
N VAL A 125 -33.14 -7.63 6.32
CA VAL A 125 -32.25 -6.69 5.63
C VAL A 125 -30.85 -7.28 5.45
N THR A 126 -30.09 -6.72 4.51
CA THR A 126 -28.71 -7.15 4.22
C THR A 126 -27.72 -6.51 5.19
N TYR A 127 -27.96 -5.25 5.56
CA TYR A 127 -27.03 -4.44 6.37
C TYR A 127 -27.68 -3.89 7.66
N PRO A 128 -28.08 -4.77 8.61
CA PRO A 128 -28.80 -4.33 9.81
C PRO A 128 -27.98 -3.42 10.73
N ASP A 129 -26.66 -3.61 10.80
CA ASP A 129 -25.76 -2.79 11.62
C ASP A 129 -25.68 -1.35 11.09
N ASP A 130 -25.51 -1.18 9.77
CA ASP A 130 -25.46 0.13 9.12
C ASP A 130 -26.78 0.88 9.26
N ILE A 131 -27.91 0.17 9.18
CA ILE A 131 -29.23 0.73 9.44
C ILE A 131 -29.36 1.20 10.89
N GLN A 132 -28.92 0.41 11.85
CA GLN A 132 -28.98 0.80 13.26
C GLN A 132 -28.09 2.01 13.55
N ILE A 133 -26.91 2.08 12.95
CA ILE A 133 -26.04 3.26 13.01
C ILE A 133 -26.75 4.48 12.42
N ALA A 134 -27.40 4.34 11.27
CA ALA A 134 -28.17 5.43 10.67
C ALA A 134 -29.29 5.94 11.60
N ILE A 135 -29.95 5.04 12.33
CA ILE A 135 -30.97 5.41 13.32
C ILE A 135 -30.33 6.15 14.50
N ASN A 136 -29.28 5.59 15.11
CA ASN A 136 -28.62 6.17 16.28
C ASN A 136 -28.05 7.56 15.99
N ARG A 137 -27.55 7.77 14.77
CA ARG A 137 -26.98 9.03 14.31
C ARG A 137 -28.02 10.02 13.79
N GLY A 138 -29.29 9.65 13.80
CA GLY A 138 -30.38 10.49 13.29
C GLY A 138 -30.27 10.79 11.80
N TRP A 139 -29.55 9.95 11.05
CA TRP A 139 -29.46 10.05 9.59
C TRP A 139 -30.81 9.80 8.94
N LEU A 140 -31.55 8.82 9.48
CA LEU A 140 -32.81 8.35 8.98
C LEU A 140 -33.72 7.94 10.15
N SER A 141 -34.97 8.39 10.14
CA SER A 141 -35.92 8.17 11.25
C SER A 141 -36.88 7.00 10.99
N LEU A 142 -37.27 6.29 12.04
CA LEU A 142 -38.29 5.23 11.96
C LEU A 142 -39.69 5.79 11.71
N SER A 143 -40.51 5.01 11.01
CA SER A 143 -41.94 5.24 10.85
C SER A 143 -42.71 4.10 11.51
N ASN A 144 -43.39 4.37 12.63
CA ASN A 144 -44.11 3.35 13.42
C ASN A 144 -43.25 2.11 13.79
N GLY A 145 -41.96 2.32 14.08
CA GLY A 145 -41.01 1.24 14.41
C GLY A 145 -40.39 0.52 13.19
N ASN A 146 -40.75 0.93 11.97
CA ASN A 146 -40.23 0.39 10.72
C ASN A 146 -39.17 1.33 10.12
N PHE A 147 -38.06 0.78 9.62
CA PHE A 147 -37.04 1.55 8.93
C PHE A 147 -37.36 1.79 7.45
N MET A 148 -38.15 0.89 6.84
CA MET A 148 -38.52 0.90 5.41
C MET A 148 -37.28 0.85 4.49
N PRO A 149 -36.48 -0.23 4.51
CA PRO A 149 -35.19 -0.32 3.82
C PRO A 149 -35.24 0.00 2.32
N ASP A 150 -36.30 -0.42 1.62
CA ASP A 150 -36.49 -0.21 0.18
C ASP A 150 -37.03 1.18 -0.20
N ALA A 151 -37.45 2.00 0.77
CA ALA A 151 -37.99 3.32 0.48
C ALA A 151 -36.88 4.23 -0.07
N PRO A 152 -37.19 5.08 -1.07
CA PRO A 152 -36.21 6.04 -1.58
C PRO A 152 -35.92 7.12 -0.55
N ILE A 153 -34.67 7.60 -0.49
CA ILE A 153 -34.36 8.80 0.30
C ILE A 153 -34.75 10.07 -0.45
N THR A 154 -35.19 11.07 0.31
CA THR A 154 -35.41 12.42 -0.19
C THR A 154 -34.12 13.22 -0.23
N THR A 155 -34.10 14.29 -1.02
CA THR A 155 -33.01 15.28 -1.01
C THR A 155 -32.75 15.90 0.37
N THR A 156 -33.78 16.02 1.22
CA THR A 156 -33.65 16.56 2.59
C THR A 156 -32.94 15.57 3.50
N GLU A 157 -33.29 14.29 3.43
CA GLU A 157 -32.59 13.23 4.16
C GLU A 157 -31.14 13.13 3.70
N ALA A 158 -30.89 13.11 2.39
CA ALA A 158 -29.53 13.09 1.84
C ALA A 158 -28.68 14.26 2.39
N ALA A 159 -29.21 15.49 2.39
CA ALA A 159 -28.51 16.65 2.91
C ALA A 159 -28.21 16.55 4.42
N ALA A 160 -29.17 16.05 5.22
CA ALA A 160 -28.98 15.86 6.66
C ALA A 160 -27.90 14.81 6.96
N MET A 161 -27.92 13.68 6.23
CA MET A 161 -26.92 12.62 6.33
C MET A 161 -25.51 13.14 6.05
N LEU A 162 -25.32 13.85 4.94
CA LEU A 162 -24.02 14.39 4.53
C LEU A 162 -23.56 15.53 5.46
N SER A 163 -24.47 16.34 5.98
CA SER A 163 -24.14 17.36 6.98
C SER A 163 -23.65 16.73 8.29
N SER A 164 -24.28 15.63 8.72
CA SER A 164 -23.84 14.87 9.90
C SER A 164 -22.43 14.30 9.69
N ALA A 165 -22.18 13.68 8.52
CA ALA A 165 -20.85 13.17 8.17
C ALA A 165 -19.79 14.28 8.12
N LYS A 166 -20.12 15.42 7.49
CA LYS A 166 -19.23 16.57 7.40
C LYS A 166 -18.83 17.13 8.77
N ALA A 167 -19.76 17.19 9.72
CA ALA A 167 -19.47 17.65 11.07
C ALA A 167 -18.44 16.75 11.77
N VAL A 168 -18.46 15.44 11.50
CA VAL A 168 -17.46 14.50 12.01
C VAL A 168 -16.11 14.71 11.31
N ILE A 169 -16.09 14.76 9.97
CA ILE A 169 -14.85 15.00 9.19
C ILE A 169 -14.18 16.31 9.60
N ASP A 170 -14.96 17.36 9.87
CA ASP A 170 -14.44 18.65 10.32
C ASP A 170 -13.89 18.58 11.77
N LYS A 171 -14.39 17.65 12.61
CA LYS A 171 -13.88 17.39 13.96
C LYS A 171 -12.54 16.63 13.96
N ASP A 172 -12.35 15.72 13.00
CA ASP A 172 -11.12 14.92 12.83
C ASP A 172 -9.90 15.73 12.39
N LYS A 173 -10.12 16.98 11.96
CA LYS A 173 -9.03 17.86 11.55
C LYS A 173 -8.22 18.30 12.76
N ILE A 174 -6.91 18.12 12.67
CA ILE A 174 -5.93 18.62 13.63
C ILE A 174 -5.64 20.10 13.37
N SER A 175 -5.60 20.90 14.43
CA SER A 175 -5.14 22.28 14.39
C SER A 175 -3.62 22.36 14.49
N GLU A 176 -2.96 23.01 13.53
CA GLU A 176 -1.49 23.24 13.57
C GLU A 176 -1.03 24.11 14.75
N ASN A 177 -1.95 24.86 15.37
CA ASN A 177 -1.66 25.76 16.49
C ASN A 177 -2.59 25.46 17.68
N TYR A 178 -2.93 24.19 17.90
CA TYR A 178 -3.68 23.82 19.09
C TYR A 178 -2.87 24.10 20.35
N ASP A 179 -3.48 24.73 21.33
CA ASP A 179 -2.85 25.01 22.63
C ASP A 179 -3.20 23.86 23.57
N SER A 180 -2.39 22.80 23.54
CA SER A 180 -2.61 21.61 24.36
C SER A 180 -2.45 21.94 25.84
N THR A 181 -3.42 21.52 26.65
CA THR A 181 -3.45 21.75 28.10
C THR A 181 -3.54 20.44 28.86
N PHE A 182 -2.80 20.38 29.97
CA PHE A 182 -2.72 19.21 30.84
C PHE A 182 -2.85 19.67 32.30
N GLU A 183 -3.63 18.94 33.07
CA GLU A 183 -3.72 19.11 34.50
C GLU A 183 -3.01 17.95 35.19
N PHE A 184 -2.15 18.27 36.17
CA PHE A 184 -1.36 17.30 36.90
C PHE A 184 -1.80 17.20 38.35
N ALA A 185 -1.62 16.03 38.94
CA ALA A 185 -1.89 15.81 40.36
C ALA A 185 -0.90 16.58 41.25
N ASP A 186 -1.34 16.86 42.48
CA ASP A 186 -0.50 17.51 43.48
C ASP A 186 0.79 16.71 43.74
N GLY A 187 1.93 17.40 43.71
CA GLY A 187 3.25 16.81 43.98
C GLY A 187 3.93 16.15 42.78
N VAL A 188 3.29 16.14 41.60
CA VAL A 188 3.95 15.74 40.35
C VAL A 188 4.92 16.82 39.90
N VAL A 189 6.15 16.42 39.57
CA VAL A 189 7.18 17.33 39.03
C VAL A 189 7.10 17.35 37.51
N VAL A 190 6.86 18.51 36.91
CA VAL A 190 6.74 18.62 35.44
C VAL A 190 8.01 19.23 34.87
N VAL A 191 8.68 18.49 34.00
CA VAL A 191 9.79 19.00 33.18
C VAL A 191 9.17 19.88 32.08
N PRO A 192 9.64 21.12 31.89
CA PRO A 192 9.04 22.02 30.90
C PRO A 192 8.99 21.42 29.50
N ASP A 193 7.88 21.62 28.79
CA ASP A 193 7.76 21.25 27.38
C ASP A 193 8.83 21.99 26.53
N GLY A 194 9.38 21.29 25.54
CA GLY A 194 10.52 21.73 24.73
C GLY A 194 11.90 21.50 25.36
N THR A 195 11.97 20.94 26.57
CA THR A 195 13.24 20.42 27.13
C THR A 195 13.70 19.21 26.31
N GLU A 196 15.00 19.13 25.99
CA GLU A 196 15.54 17.97 25.28
C GLU A 196 15.53 16.75 26.20
N VAL A 197 14.72 15.76 25.83
CA VAL A 197 14.52 14.50 26.56
C VAL A 197 14.63 13.34 25.59
N SER A 198 15.26 12.25 26.03
CA SER A 198 15.13 10.94 25.39
C SER A 198 14.68 9.88 26.38
N ILE A 199 13.87 8.93 25.92
CA ILE A 199 13.39 7.80 26.71
C ILE A 199 13.73 6.51 25.98
N SER A 200 14.59 5.70 26.60
CA SER A 200 14.95 4.38 26.08
C SER A 200 13.89 3.32 26.44
N GLU A 201 13.98 2.14 25.81
CA GLU A 201 13.02 1.04 26.00
C GLU A 201 12.96 0.50 27.43
N ASP A 202 14.02 0.67 28.22
CA ASP A 202 14.06 0.28 29.63
C ASP A 202 13.64 1.41 30.59
N TYR A 203 13.02 2.46 30.04
CA TYR A 203 12.64 3.68 30.75
C TYR A 203 13.79 4.44 31.41
N THR A 204 15.02 4.30 30.90
CA THR A 204 16.07 5.29 31.20
C THR A 204 15.76 6.58 30.47
N VAL A 205 15.50 7.64 31.24
CA VAL A 205 15.21 8.99 30.77
C VAL A 205 16.49 9.82 30.87
N THR A 206 16.88 10.46 29.77
CA THR A 206 17.98 11.44 29.75
C THR A 206 17.40 12.82 29.49
N ILE A 207 17.71 13.79 30.36
CA ILE A 207 17.25 15.17 30.25
C ILE A 207 18.47 16.08 30.14
N THR A 208 18.57 16.86 29.07
CA THR A 208 19.62 17.87 28.90
C THR A 208 19.25 19.15 29.64
N ASP A 209 20.20 19.75 30.36
CA ASP A 209 20.05 21.02 31.07
C ASP A 209 18.83 21.05 32.02
N ASN A 210 18.57 19.92 32.69
CA ASN A 210 17.40 19.75 33.55
C ASN A 210 17.33 20.85 34.64
N THR A 211 16.17 21.50 34.75
CA THR A 211 15.88 22.51 35.79
C THR A 211 14.89 22.03 36.84
N ALA A 212 14.28 20.85 36.65
CA ALA A 212 13.30 20.28 37.55
C ALA A 212 13.97 19.48 38.69
N GLU A 213 13.47 19.62 39.92
CA GLU A 213 13.97 18.88 41.08
C GLU A 213 13.41 17.45 41.08
N ILE A 214 14.21 16.50 40.57
CA ILE A 214 13.84 15.08 40.51
C ILE A 214 14.78 14.27 41.41
N SER A 215 14.20 13.43 42.26
CA SER A 215 14.92 12.52 43.16
C SER A 215 14.33 11.12 43.10
N GLU A 216 15.00 10.12 43.68
CA GLU A 216 14.46 8.77 43.80
C GLU A 216 13.07 8.79 44.48
N GLY A 217 12.10 8.11 43.85
CA GLY A 217 10.70 8.06 44.27
C GLY A 217 9.82 9.20 43.74
N THR A 218 10.40 10.26 43.14
CA THR A 218 9.63 11.36 42.53
C THR A 218 8.80 10.84 41.36
N VAL A 219 7.51 11.18 41.33
CA VAL A 219 6.67 11.06 40.12
C VAL A 219 6.85 12.34 39.32
N PHE A 220 7.28 12.19 38.07
CA PHE A 220 7.59 13.30 37.18
C PHE A 220 6.98 13.10 35.80
N VAL A 221 6.85 14.19 35.05
CA VAL A 221 6.36 14.21 33.68
C VAL A 221 7.42 14.82 32.78
N VAL A 222 7.67 14.17 31.64
CA VAL A 222 8.46 14.68 30.52
C VAL A 222 7.60 14.70 29.26
N TYR A 223 8.03 15.42 28.22
CA TYR A 223 7.29 15.51 26.96
C TYR A 223 8.07 14.81 25.84
N THR A 224 7.40 13.91 25.12
CA THR A 224 7.90 13.26 23.91
C THR A 224 7.02 13.69 22.74
N SER A 225 7.55 14.46 21.80
CA SER A 225 6.77 15.03 20.67
C SER A 225 5.51 15.77 21.12
N GLY A 226 5.59 16.53 22.21
CA GLY A 226 4.47 17.28 22.79
C GLY A 226 3.45 16.45 23.58
N ILE A 227 3.68 15.14 23.73
CA ILE A 227 2.84 14.24 24.52
C ILE A 227 3.50 14.04 25.90
N PRO A 228 2.80 14.34 27.02
CA PRO A 228 3.34 14.13 28.35
C PRO A 228 3.37 12.63 28.70
N VAL A 229 4.52 12.18 29.18
CA VAL A 229 4.79 10.83 29.67
C VAL A 229 5.08 10.92 31.16
N ALA A 230 4.23 10.29 31.98
CA ALA A 230 4.38 10.26 33.43
C ALA A 230 5.16 9.02 33.87
N LEU A 231 6.19 9.22 34.70
CA LEU A 231 7.08 8.17 35.17
C LEU A 231 7.42 8.38 36.65
N LYS A 232 7.86 7.32 37.31
CA LYS A 232 8.40 7.36 38.66
C LYS A 232 9.90 7.09 38.63
N ALA A 233 10.69 7.99 39.21
CA ALA A 233 12.14 7.85 39.29
C ALA A 233 12.52 6.72 40.27
N LEU A 234 13.34 5.77 39.81
CA LEU A 234 13.94 4.69 40.60
C LEU A 234 15.36 5.04 41.05
N SER A 235 16.12 5.76 40.23
CA SER A 235 17.42 6.32 40.60
C SER A 235 17.73 7.53 39.72
N VAL A 236 18.42 8.52 40.27
CA VAL A 236 18.81 9.74 39.55
C VAL A 236 20.32 9.92 39.65
N SER A 237 20.95 10.20 38.52
CA SER A 237 22.36 10.58 38.44
C SER A 237 22.54 11.77 37.51
N THR A 238 23.66 12.46 37.65
CA THR A 238 23.99 13.62 36.82
C THR A 238 25.40 13.45 36.28
N GLU A 239 25.55 13.62 34.97
CA GLU A 239 26.83 13.61 34.28
C GLU A 239 26.89 14.86 33.40
N ASP A 240 27.83 15.76 33.70
CA ASP A 240 27.93 17.09 33.10
C ASP A 240 26.60 17.87 33.13
N ASN A 241 25.97 18.08 31.97
CA ASN A 241 24.69 18.77 31.84
C ASN A 241 23.50 17.81 31.62
N LEU A 242 23.72 16.51 31.73
CA LEU A 242 22.71 15.47 31.56
C LEU A 242 22.23 14.99 32.93
N THR A 243 20.91 14.93 33.10
CA THR A 243 20.28 14.18 34.18
C THR A 243 19.81 12.84 33.63
N ILE A 244 20.34 11.75 34.19
CA ILE A 244 20.03 10.37 33.77
C ILE A 244 19.20 9.72 34.89
N ILE A 245 17.98 9.31 34.54
CA ILE A 245 17.00 8.77 35.47
C ILE A 245 16.62 7.37 35.02
N SER A 246 16.88 6.35 35.84
CA SER A 246 16.19 5.07 35.66
C SER A 246 14.79 5.23 36.24
N ALA A 247 13.76 4.94 35.46
CA ALA A 247 12.37 5.18 35.83
C ALA A 247 11.47 3.97 35.56
N THR A 248 10.20 4.07 35.94
CA THR A 248 9.16 3.07 35.66
C THR A 248 7.80 3.76 35.47
N PRO A 249 6.92 3.25 34.60
CA PRO A 249 5.53 3.72 34.53
C PRO A 249 4.73 3.33 35.78
N ASP A 250 5.06 2.19 36.41
CA ASP A 250 4.39 1.70 37.62
C ASP A 250 4.45 2.73 38.77
N GLY A 251 3.28 3.06 39.32
CA GLY A 251 3.17 4.04 40.41
C GLY A 251 3.12 5.51 39.95
N ALA A 252 3.08 5.76 38.63
CA ALA A 252 2.79 7.08 38.06
C ALA A 252 1.32 7.23 37.61
N GLU A 253 0.46 6.24 37.90
CA GLU A 253 -0.94 6.25 37.49
C GLU A 253 -1.68 7.43 38.14
N GLY A 254 -2.41 8.20 37.33
CA GLY A 254 -3.13 9.38 37.79
C GLY A 254 -2.27 10.63 38.00
N ALA A 255 -0.99 10.61 37.62
CA ALA A 255 -0.16 11.82 37.61
C ALA A 255 -0.73 12.92 36.69
N ILE A 256 -1.37 12.52 35.59
CA ILE A 256 -2.13 13.39 34.69
C ILE A 256 -3.62 13.18 35.01
N VAL A 257 -4.31 14.25 35.40
CA VAL A 257 -5.71 14.19 35.86
C VAL A 257 -6.71 14.68 34.82
N SER A 258 -6.26 15.49 33.85
CA SER A 258 -7.06 15.94 32.72
C SER A 258 -6.15 16.27 31.53
N ALA A 259 -6.67 16.11 30.31
CA ALA A 259 -5.98 16.45 29.08
C ALA A 259 -6.96 16.97 28.03
N ASP A 260 -6.57 18.07 27.39
CA ASP A 260 -7.15 18.59 26.16
C ASP A 260 -5.99 18.86 25.19
N SER A 261 -5.79 17.97 24.22
CA SER A 261 -4.58 17.94 23.40
C SER A 261 -4.84 17.45 21.98
N GLU A 262 -4.17 18.07 21.02
CA GLU A 262 -4.07 17.63 19.64
C GLU A 262 -2.61 17.63 19.20
N GLY A 263 -2.19 16.63 18.43
CA GLY A 263 -0.81 16.62 17.94
C GLY A 263 -0.52 15.55 16.91
N VAL A 264 0.58 15.77 16.18
CA VAL A 264 1.14 14.85 15.21
C VAL A 264 2.59 14.58 15.58
N CYS A 265 2.90 13.33 15.90
CA CYS A 265 4.25 12.84 16.13
C CYS A 265 4.79 12.25 14.83
N ASP A 266 5.76 12.92 14.20
CA ASP A 266 6.55 12.33 13.12
C ASP A 266 7.50 11.28 13.70
N ILE A 267 7.46 10.06 13.16
CA ILE A 267 8.25 8.94 13.66
C ILE A 267 9.49 8.79 12.80
N ASP A 268 10.66 8.83 13.45
CA ASP A 268 11.94 8.65 12.77
C ASP A 268 12.25 7.16 12.59
N LEU A 269 12.49 6.76 11.35
CA LEU A 269 12.85 5.39 11.00
C LEU A 269 14.35 5.10 11.14
N GLU A 270 15.16 6.08 11.58
CA GLU A 270 16.59 5.85 11.87
C GLU A 270 16.79 4.77 12.94
N ASN A 271 15.86 4.65 13.89
CA ASN A 271 15.88 3.66 14.97
C ASN A 271 15.14 2.36 14.62
N PHE A 272 14.84 2.11 13.34
CA PHE A 272 14.18 0.87 12.93
C PHE A 272 15.09 -0.35 13.22
N LYS A 273 14.54 -1.31 13.95
CA LYS A 273 15.18 -2.57 14.31
C LYS A 273 14.63 -3.67 13.41
N ALA A 274 15.46 -4.15 12.48
CA ALA A 274 15.10 -5.24 11.59
C ALA A 274 15.25 -6.60 12.26
N GLU A 275 14.37 -7.53 11.90
CA GLU A 275 14.54 -8.93 12.27
C GLU A 275 15.51 -9.60 11.30
N GLU A 276 16.64 -10.12 11.80
CA GLU A 276 17.76 -10.55 10.94
C GLU A 276 17.50 -11.87 10.22
N VAL A 277 17.07 -12.92 10.93
CA VAL A 277 16.86 -14.25 10.37
C VAL A 277 15.75 -14.98 11.12
N GLU A 278 14.80 -15.54 10.38
CA GLU A 278 13.80 -16.47 10.89
C GLU A 278 13.92 -17.82 10.17
N THR A 279 13.72 -18.93 10.90
CA THR A 279 13.77 -20.28 10.33
C THR A 279 12.54 -21.08 10.67
N PHE A 280 12.00 -21.79 9.68
CA PHE A 280 10.77 -22.57 9.78
C PHE A 280 10.98 -23.98 9.21
N SER A 281 10.24 -24.95 9.73
CA SER A 281 10.19 -26.31 9.18
C SER A 281 9.01 -26.41 8.22
N VAL A 282 9.28 -26.59 6.94
CA VAL A 282 8.25 -26.73 5.89
C VAL A 282 8.28 -28.13 5.29
N THR A 283 7.21 -28.57 4.63
CA THR A 283 7.15 -29.90 3.99
C THR A 283 6.30 -29.83 2.73
N ASP A 284 6.86 -30.22 1.59
CA ASP A 284 6.13 -30.28 0.32
C ASP A 284 5.20 -31.50 0.28
N MET A 285 3.89 -31.28 0.39
CA MET A 285 2.91 -32.36 0.39
C MET A 285 2.62 -32.91 -1.01
N SER A 286 3.17 -32.30 -2.07
CA SER A 286 3.03 -32.81 -3.43
C SER A 286 3.95 -34.00 -3.73
N GLU A 287 4.97 -34.24 -2.90
CA GLU A 287 5.91 -35.34 -3.06
C GLU A 287 5.34 -36.70 -2.64
N THR A 288 5.81 -37.77 -3.30
CA THR A 288 5.40 -39.16 -2.97
C THR A 288 5.83 -39.64 -1.58
N ASN A 289 6.85 -39.01 -0.97
CA ASN A 289 7.31 -39.28 0.39
C ASN A 289 7.82 -37.98 1.06
N PRO A 290 6.93 -37.10 1.52
CA PRO A 290 7.27 -35.76 1.99
C PRO A 290 8.28 -35.80 3.13
N GLN A 291 9.34 -34.98 3.05
CA GLN A 291 10.32 -34.80 4.13
C GLN A 291 10.34 -33.34 4.59
N PRO A 292 10.58 -33.06 5.88
CA PRO A 292 10.76 -31.70 6.35
C PRO A 292 12.02 -31.04 5.77
N GLU A 293 11.88 -29.79 5.35
CA GLU A 293 12.93 -28.91 4.85
C GLU A 293 13.00 -27.62 5.67
N LEU A 294 14.14 -26.93 5.61
CA LEU A 294 14.34 -25.65 6.28
C LEU A 294 13.92 -24.50 5.36
N MET A 295 12.94 -23.70 5.77
CA MET A 295 12.67 -22.40 5.17
C MET A 295 13.42 -21.34 5.97
N GLU A 296 14.28 -20.57 5.32
CA GLU A 296 15.01 -19.45 5.92
C GLU A 296 14.52 -18.14 5.33
N VAL A 297 14.22 -17.18 6.20
CA VAL A 297 13.87 -15.81 5.82
C VAL A 297 14.93 -14.88 6.41
N SER A 298 15.83 -14.37 5.56
CA SER A 298 17.01 -13.63 5.98
C SER A 298 17.02 -12.21 5.45
N LEU A 299 17.41 -11.24 6.28
CA LEU A 299 17.63 -9.85 5.87
C LEU A 299 18.79 -9.78 4.85
N GLN A 300 18.48 -9.36 3.63
CA GLN A 300 19.47 -9.13 2.57
C GLN A 300 20.05 -7.73 2.68
N SER A 301 19.21 -6.72 2.84
CA SER A 301 19.64 -5.33 2.98
C SER A 301 18.63 -4.49 3.77
N ILE A 302 19.15 -3.47 4.44
CA ILE A 302 18.36 -2.41 5.07
C ILE A 302 19.07 -1.09 4.84
N SER A 303 18.32 -0.05 4.48
CA SER A 303 18.86 1.29 4.29
C SER A 303 17.85 2.35 4.72
N TYR A 304 18.34 3.42 5.32
CA TYR A 304 17.55 4.60 5.68
C TYR A 304 18.14 5.84 5.01
N ASP A 305 17.37 6.47 4.13
CA ASP A 305 17.72 7.76 3.53
C ASP A 305 17.23 8.90 4.42
N LYS A 306 18.13 9.49 5.19
CA LYS A 306 17.84 10.62 6.10
C LYS A 306 17.23 11.84 5.40
N LYS A 307 17.50 12.04 4.10
CA LYS A 307 16.98 13.21 3.36
C LYS A 307 15.53 13.01 2.96
N THR A 308 15.17 11.79 2.54
CA THR A 308 13.80 11.45 2.14
C THR A 308 12.98 10.83 3.27
N LYS A 309 13.61 10.55 4.42
CA LYS A 309 13.04 9.82 5.57
C LYS A 309 12.39 8.51 5.15
N LYS A 310 13.07 7.80 4.24
CA LYS A 310 12.58 6.57 3.63
C LYS A 310 13.46 5.41 4.06
N LEU A 311 12.83 4.40 4.65
CA LEU A 311 13.43 3.11 4.94
C LEU A 311 13.15 2.17 3.78
N THR A 312 14.14 1.37 3.39
CA THR A 312 13.98 0.23 2.48
C THR A 312 14.60 -0.99 3.15
N ALA A 313 13.82 -2.07 3.31
CA ALA A 313 14.25 -3.35 3.84
C ALA A 313 13.93 -4.46 2.83
N LYS A 314 14.89 -5.35 2.58
CA LYS A 314 14.74 -6.49 1.67
C LYS A 314 15.11 -7.77 2.39
N LYS A 315 14.20 -8.75 2.36
CA LYS A 315 14.40 -10.10 2.88
C LYS A 315 14.38 -11.11 1.75
N ASP A 316 15.29 -12.08 1.79
CA ASP A 316 15.31 -13.23 0.91
C ASP A 316 14.61 -14.41 1.61
N ILE A 317 13.90 -15.22 0.83
CA ILE A 317 13.26 -16.45 1.27
C ILE A 317 13.94 -17.61 0.55
N LYS A 318 14.44 -18.58 1.31
CA LYS A 318 15.02 -19.82 0.80
C LYS A 318 14.30 -21.02 1.39
N VAL A 319 14.22 -22.10 0.62
CA VAL A 319 13.82 -23.42 1.10
C VAL A 319 14.95 -24.39 0.76
N SER A 320 15.57 -24.94 1.80
CA SER A 320 16.85 -25.63 1.71
C SER A 320 17.88 -24.73 0.99
N GLU A 321 18.50 -25.18 -0.10
CA GLU A 321 19.45 -24.38 -0.89
C GLU A 321 18.78 -23.60 -2.05
N HIS A 322 17.47 -23.72 -2.22
CA HIS A 322 16.75 -23.10 -3.34
C HIS A 322 16.23 -21.71 -2.95
N ALA A 323 16.53 -20.71 -3.77
CA ALA A 323 15.86 -19.41 -3.67
C ALA A 323 14.35 -19.61 -3.92
N ALA A 324 13.52 -19.21 -2.96
CA ALA A 324 12.08 -19.38 -3.00
C ALA A 324 11.35 -18.04 -3.25
N GLY A 325 11.97 -16.92 -2.89
CA GLY A 325 11.38 -15.60 -3.12
C GLY A 325 12.15 -14.46 -2.44
N SER A 326 11.60 -13.26 -2.52
CA SER A 326 12.08 -12.07 -1.84
C SER A 326 10.93 -11.13 -1.49
N ILE A 327 11.10 -10.38 -0.41
CA ILE A 327 10.19 -9.34 0.04
C ILE A 327 10.99 -8.05 0.13
N THR A 328 10.55 -7.01 -0.58
CA THR A 328 11.09 -5.65 -0.47
C THR A 328 10.00 -4.74 0.06
N VAL A 329 10.24 -4.10 1.21
CA VAL A 329 9.35 -3.10 1.80
C VAL A 329 10.04 -1.75 1.85
N GLU A 330 9.33 -0.72 1.46
CA GLU A 330 9.72 0.66 1.71
C GLU A 330 8.66 1.36 2.57
N LEU A 331 9.12 2.06 3.59
CA LEU A 331 8.30 2.82 4.53
C LEU A 331 8.77 4.27 4.60
N SER A 332 7.84 5.21 4.64
CA SER A 332 8.13 6.62 4.89
C SER A 332 6.90 7.36 5.44
N ASN A 333 7.11 8.62 5.84
CA ASN A 333 6.05 9.52 6.30
C ASN A 333 5.16 8.91 7.39
N ILE A 334 5.78 8.18 8.33
CA ILE A 334 5.06 7.56 9.43
C ILE A 334 4.71 8.62 10.47
N LYS A 335 3.43 8.75 10.78
CA LYS A 335 2.91 9.76 11.72
C LYS A 335 1.90 9.13 12.65
N LEU A 336 2.08 9.35 13.95
CA LEU A 336 1.06 9.10 14.96
C LEU A 336 0.32 10.41 15.23
N THR A 337 -0.98 10.44 14.96
CA THR A 337 -1.85 11.58 15.26
C THR A 337 -2.73 11.23 16.45
N HIS A 338 -2.93 12.20 17.34
CA HIS A 338 -3.87 12.08 18.46
C HIS A 338 -4.71 13.34 18.64
N LYS A 339 -5.90 13.13 19.21
CA LYS A 339 -6.79 14.19 19.68
C LYS A 339 -7.58 13.70 20.90
N ILE A 340 -7.39 14.36 22.04
CA ILE A 340 -7.97 13.99 23.31
C ILE A 340 -8.63 15.24 23.89
N ASP A 341 -9.91 15.17 24.20
CA ASP A 341 -10.64 16.11 25.04
C ASP A 341 -11.33 15.26 26.12
N ALA A 342 -10.58 14.93 27.17
CA ALA A 342 -11.06 14.02 28.21
C ALA A 342 -12.30 14.57 28.96
N PRO A 343 -12.37 15.87 29.31
CA PRO A 343 -13.59 16.45 29.88
C PRO A 343 -14.82 16.30 28.96
N GLY A 344 -14.67 16.63 27.67
CA GLY A 344 -15.70 16.48 26.65
C GLY A 344 -15.94 15.03 26.20
N GLY A 345 -15.09 14.09 26.63
CA GLY A 345 -15.20 12.66 26.35
C GLY A 345 -14.88 12.31 24.89
N PHE A 346 -13.91 12.98 24.28
CA PHE A 346 -13.45 12.68 22.92
C PHE A 346 -12.03 12.12 22.94
N TYR A 347 -11.81 11.01 22.24
CA TYR A 347 -10.54 10.30 22.21
C TYR A 347 -10.30 9.76 20.82
N GLU A 348 -9.15 10.07 20.25
CA GLU A 348 -8.78 9.71 18.90
C GLU A 348 -7.28 9.48 18.80
N ALA A 349 -6.91 8.39 18.14
CA ALA A 349 -5.52 8.08 17.83
C ALA A 349 -5.47 7.28 16.52
N TYR A 350 -4.60 7.69 15.61
CA TYR A 350 -4.38 6.97 14.37
C TYR A 350 -2.96 7.13 13.84
N LEU A 351 -2.49 6.08 13.19
CA LEU A 351 -1.23 6.02 12.48
C LEU A 351 -1.47 6.24 10.98
N THR A 352 -0.59 6.96 10.31
CA THR A 352 -0.49 6.97 8.84
C THR A 352 0.92 6.62 8.40
N ALA A 353 1.07 5.88 7.29
CA ALA A 353 2.38 5.62 6.67
C ALA A 353 2.25 5.50 5.15
N ASP A 354 3.23 6.00 4.43
CA ASP A 354 3.40 5.67 3.02
C ASP A 354 4.15 4.33 2.91
N THR A 355 3.60 3.42 2.10
CA THR A 355 4.14 2.08 1.91
C THR A 355 4.35 1.78 0.42
N SER A 356 5.41 1.04 0.14
CA SER A 356 5.70 0.44 -1.16
C SER A 356 6.20 -0.96 -0.90
N VAL A 357 5.54 -1.97 -1.44
CA VAL A 357 5.86 -3.37 -1.17
C VAL A 357 5.95 -4.12 -2.47
N THR A 358 7.04 -4.85 -2.65
CA THR A 358 7.19 -5.83 -3.71
C THR A 358 7.42 -7.19 -3.08
N LYS A 359 6.57 -8.15 -3.38
CA LYS A 359 6.73 -9.56 -2.96
C LYS A 359 6.88 -10.42 -4.20
N THR A 360 7.95 -11.20 -4.25
CA THR A 360 8.20 -12.17 -5.32
C THR A 360 8.34 -13.53 -4.68
N ILE A 361 7.49 -14.48 -5.05
CA ILE A 361 7.52 -15.85 -4.53
C ILE A 361 7.34 -16.79 -5.72
N ASN A 362 8.26 -17.74 -5.85
CA ASN A 362 8.39 -18.55 -7.05
C ASN A 362 7.13 -19.38 -7.34
N PHE A 363 6.71 -19.40 -8.61
CA PHE A 363 5.51 -20.11 -9.10
C PHE A 363 5.54 -21.63 -8.87
N ASP A 364 6.73 -22.20 -8.69
CA ASP A 364 6.94 -23.63 -8.44
C ASP A 364 6.86 -24.02 -6.95
N PHE A 365 6.41 -23.12 -6.05
CA PHE A 365 6.16 -23.48 -4.66
C PHE A 365 4.99 -24.48 -4.60
N GLY A 366 5.28 -25.74 -4.28
CA GLY A 366 4.31 -26.84 -4.14
C GLY A 366 3.28 -26.62 -3.03
N ASP A 367 2.55 -27.68 -2.67
CA ASP A 367 1.58 -27.65 -1.57
C ASP A 367 2.31 -27.78 -0.22
N TYR A 368 3.08 -26.75 0.13
CA TYR A 368 3.89 -26.74 1.34
C TYR A 368 3.02 -26.53 2.59
N VAL A 369 3.20 -27.40 3.58
CA VAL A 369 2.71 -27.18 4.96
C VAL A 369 3.84 -26.67 5.84
N GLY A 370 3.49 -25.95 6.91
CA GLY A 370 4.46 -25.38 7.85
C GLY A 370 4.99 -23.99 7.46
N ILE A 371 4.51 -23.41 6.36
CA ILE A 371 4.75 -21.99 6.04
C ILE A 371 4.19 -21.15 7.20
N PRO A 372 4.95 -20.20 7.76
CA PRO A 372 4.45 -19.33 8.82
C PRO A 372 3.31 -18.46 8.28
N ASN A 373 2.34 -18.12 9.14
CA ASN A 373 1.29 -17.19 8.74
C ASN A 373 1.79 -15.74 8.66
N SER A 374 2.90 -15.41 9.33
CA SER A 374 3.50 -14.07 9.30
C SER A 374 5.03 -14.14 9.33
N ILE A 375 5.65 -13.14 8.71
CA ILE A 375 7.09 -12.87 8.72
C ILE A 375 7.26 -11.46 9.26
N THR A 376 8.01 -11.29 10.35
CA THR A 376 8.26 -9.95 10.91
C THR A 376 9.40 -9.29 10.13
N ILE A 377 9.19 -8.07 9.62
CA ILE A 377 10.26 -7.31 8.96
C ILE A 377 11.09 -6.59 10.01
N GLY A 378 10.43 -5.99 10.99
CA GLY A 378 11.05 -5.29 12.10
C GLY A 378 10.07 -4.35 12.79
N TYR A 379 10.60 -3.52 13.69
CA TYR A 379 9.82 -2.57 14.46
C TYR A 379 10.57 -1.25 14.67
N VAL A 380 9.84 -0.18 14.98
CA VAL A 380 10.40 1.10 15.42
C VAL A 380 9.75 1.50 16.74
N PRO A 381 10.53 1.74 17.81
CA PRO A 381 9.99 2.24 19.08
C PRO A 381 9.54 3.70 18.94
N ILE A 382 8.48 4.07 19.66
CA ILE A 382 8.04 5.44 19.88
C ILE A 382 8.33 5.74 21.36
N GLU A 383 9.34 6.58 21.61
CA GLU A 383 9.86 6.86 22.95
C GLU A 383 8.73 7.19 23.95
N GLY A 384 8.60 6.40 25.01
CA GLY A 384 7.60 6.60 26.08
C GLY A 384 6.13 6.38 25.69
N ILE A 385 5.83 6.06 24.43
CA ILE A 385 4.45 5.93 23.90
C ILE A 385 4.16 4.51 23.40
N GLY A 386 5.15 3.78 22.85
CA GLY A 386 4.92 2.41 22.39
C GLY A 386 5.82 2.00 21.23
N ASN A 387 5.27 1.28 20.24
CA ASN A 387 6.03 0.80 19.09
C ASN A 387 5.16 0.62 17.84
N ILE A 388 5.80 0.62 16.68
CA ILE A 388 5.21 0.25 15.40
C ILE A 388 5.91 -0.99 14.89
N THR A 389 5.13 -1.99 14.50
CA THR A 389 5.61 -3.24 13.94
C THR A 389 5.20 -3.36 12.47
N LEU A 390 6.12 -3.83 11.65
CA LEU A 390 5.90 -4.14 10.24
C LEU A 390 6.03 -5.66 10.03
N GLU A 391 4.99 -6.26 9.47
CA GLU A 391 4.94 -7.69 9.18
C GLU A 391 4.43 -7.95 7.76
N ILE A 392 4.75 -9.13 7.24
CA ILE A 392 4.12 -9.69 6.04
C ILE A 392 3.32 -10.91 6.47
N GLU A 393 2.00 -10.86 6.30
CA GLU A 393 1.16 -12.05 6.40
C GLU A 393 1.22 -12.81 5.08
N ILE A 394 1.36 -14.13 5.16
CA ILE A 394 1.59 -14.99 4.01
C ILE A 394 0.83 -16.32 4.16
N SER A 395 0.11 -16.69 3.11
CA SER A 395 -0.53 -18.00 2.95
C SER A 395 -0.51 -18.33 1.47
N ILE A 396 0.30 -19.31 1.07
CA ILE A 396 0.55 -19.57 -0.35
C ILE A 396 0.45 -21.05 -0.66
N LYS A 397 -0.29 -21.37 -1.71
CA LYS A 397 -0.31 -22.66 -2.39
C LYS A 397 0.00 -22.44 -3.88
N GLY A 398 1.28 -22.28 -4.23
CA GLY A 398 1.78 -21.89 -5.56
C GLY A 398 2.72 -20.68 -5.50
N GLY A 399 2.84 -19.87 -6.56
CA GLY A 399 3.61 -18.63 -6.48
C GLY A 399 2.93 -17.41 -7.06
N MET A 400 3.59 -16.29 -6.83
CA MET A 400 3.07 -14.97 -7.14
C MET A 400 4.16 -13.93 -7.27
N THR A 401 3.85 -12.85 -7.96
CA THR A 401 4.63 -11.62 -7.92
C THR A 401 3.66 -10.46 -7.78
N GLU A 402 3.87 -9.61 -6.78
CA GLU A 402 3.00 -8.49 -6.47
C GLU A 402 3.83 -7.25 -6.16
N THR A 403 3.37 -6.10 -6.67
CA THR A 403 3.85 -4.79 -6.31
C THR A 403 2.67 -3.91 -5.95
N GLU A 404 2.66 -3.37 -4.75
CA GLU A 404 1.66 -2.40 -4.29
C GLU A 404 2.33 -1.17 -3.70
N THR A 405 1.76 0.00 -3.96
CA THR A 405 2.14 1.22 -3.26
C THR A 405 0.88 1.95 -2.82
N GLY A 406 0.94 2.59 -1.66
CA GLY A 406 -0.18 3.35 -1.15
C GLY A 406 0.13 4.08 0.14
N THR A 407 -0.91 4.61 0.76
CA THR A 407 -0.86 5.20 2.10
C THR A 407 -1.77 4.37 2.99
N ILE A 408 -1.20 3.79 4.04
CA ILE A 408 -1.93 3.02 5.05
C ILE A 408 -2.32 3.96 6.19
N MET A 409 -3.51 3.78 6.75
CA MET A 409 -3.96 4.44 7.97
C MET A 409 -4.60 3.42 8.92
N ALA A 410 -4.37 3.54 10.22
CA ALA A 410 -4.93 2.63 11.21
C ALA A 410 -5.22 3.39 12.50
N GLY A 411 -6.46 3.34 12.98
CA GLY A 411 -6.79 4.03 14.21
C GLY A 411 -8.26 4.07 14.50
N PHE A 412 -8.61 4.82 15.52
CA PHE A 412 -9.96 4.95 15.99
C PHE A 412 -10.30 6.36 16.49
N SER A 413 -11.59 6.63 16.59
CA SER A 413 -12.13 7.76 17.35
C SER A 413 -13.33 7.31 18.18
N TYR A 414 -13.48 7.90 19.36
CA TYR A 414 -14.63 7.71 20.23
C TYR A 414 -15.10 9.04 20.80
N GLN A 415 -16.42 9.23 20.80
CA GLN A 415 -17.11 10.30 21.51
C GLN A 415 -18.03 9.66 22.56
N ARG A 416 -18.00 10.16 23.80
CA ARG A 416 -18.90 9.72 24.87
C ARG A 416 -20.35 9.72 24.38
N GLY A 417 -21.00 8.57 24.50
CA GLY A 417 -22.39 8.36 24.07
C GLY A 417 -22.59 8.08 22.57
N SER A 418 -21.52 8.00 21.77
CA SER A 418 -21.57 7.61 20.36
C SER A 418 -21.01 6.18 20.16
N GLU A 419 -21.18 5.63 18.97
CA GLU A 419 -20.50 4.43 18.50
C GLU A 419 -18.99 4.63 18.35
N PHE A 420 -18.25 3.54 18.51
CA PHE A 420 -16.82 3.49 18.19
C PHE A 420 -16.63 3.59 16.67
N ARG A 421 -15.59 4.29 16.22
CA ARG A 421 -15.31 4.47 14.79
C ARG A 421 -13.87 4.12 14.48
N LEU A 422 -13.64 3.45 13.36
CA LEU A 422 -12.32 3.16 12.81
C LEU A 422 -11.96 4.16 11.69
N PHE A 423 -10.68 4.46 11.51
CA PHE A 423 -10.20 5.36 10.46
C PHE A 423 -9.92 4.63 9.14
N ASN A 424 -10.29 5.24 8.01
CA ASN A 424 -10.20 4.64 6.68
C ASN A 424 -8.76 4.25 6.28
N GLY A 425 -8.49 2.97 6.10
CA GLY A 425 -7.12 2.48 6.29
C GLY A 425 -6.21 2.28 5.10
N TYR A 426 -6.66 2.57 3.87
CA TYR A 426 -5.76 2.46 2.72
C TYR A 426 -6.17 3.35 1.55
N LYS A 427 -5.18 4.02 0.95
CA LYS A 427 -5.29 4.72 -0.32
C LYS A 427 -4.28 4.14 -1.32
N LYS A 428 -4.77 3.39 -2.31
CA LYS A 428 -3.96 2.82 -3.39
C LYS A 428 -3.34 3.93 -4.25
N LYS A 429 -2.05 3.76 -4.58
CA LYS A 429 -1.32 4.59 -5.57
C LYS A 429 -1.05 3.77 -6.82
N THR A 430 -0.28 2.68 -6.71
CA THR A 430 -0.06 1.72 -7.81
C THR A 430 -0.28 0.31 -7.33
N TYR A 431 -0.69 -0.58 -8.23
CA TYR A 431 -0.91 -1.97 -7.89
C TYR A 431 -0.73 -2.86 -9.12
N SER A 432 -0.05 -3.97 -8.95
CA SER A 432 -0.07 -5.10 -9.87
C SER A 432 0.23 -6.36 -9.12
N PHE A 433 -0.32 -7.44 -9.62
CA PHE A 433 -0.04 -8.77 -9.14
C PHE A 433 -0.11 -9.72 -10.34
N THR A 434 0.56 -10.84 -10.19
CA THR A 434 0.42 -12.06 -10.98
C THR A 434 0.38 -13.20 -9.99
N ALA A 435 -0.52 -14.15 -10.19
CA ALA A 435 -0.67 -15.31 -9.32
C ALA A 435 -1.14 -16.50 -10.16
N GLU A 436 -0.70 -17.69 -9.75
CA GLU A 436 -1.06 -18.98 -10.37
C GLU A 436 -1.70 -19.94 -9.36
N ALA A 437 -2.15 -19.37 -8.25
CA ALA A 437 -2.16 -20.03 -6.97
C ALA A 437 -3.34 -19.53 -6.13
N GLU A 438 -3.77 -20.35 -5.17
CA GLU A 438 -4.46 -19.82 -4.00
C GLU A 438 -3.42 -19.13 -3.13
N VAL A 439 -3.48 -17.80 -3.08
CA VAL A 439 -2.47 -17.00 -2.40
C VAL A 439 -3.09 -15.84 -1.65
N SER A 440 -2.57 -15.57 -0.47
CA SER A 440 -2.86 -14.37 0.32
C SER A 440 -1.54 -13.84 0.85
N VAL A 441 -1.12 -12.67 0.39
CA VAL A 441 0.06 -11.99 0.92
C VAL A 441 -0.31 -10.55 1.22
N ALA A 442 0.04 -10.08 2.41
CA ALA A 442 -0.31 -8.74 2.87
C ALA A 442 0.78 -8.11 3.71
N ILE A 443 0.96 -6.81 3.55
CA ILE A 443 1.64 -5.98 4.54
C ILE A 443 0.71 -5.72 5.72
N VAL A 444 1.24 -5.85 6.93
CA VAL A 444 0.59 -5.47 8.17
C VAL A 444 1.41 -4.39 8.82
N LEU A 445 0.81 -3.21 9.00
CA LEU A 445 1.35 -2.15 9.83
C LEU A 445 0.52 -2.11 11.10
N SER A 446 1.15 -2.35 12.24
CA SER A 446 0.50 -2.28 13.54
C SER A 446 1.25 -1.36 14.49
N ALA A 447 0.53 -0.80 15.48
CA ALA A 447 1.12 -0.01 16.53
C ALA A 447 0.47 -0.32 17.87
N ASN A 448 1.29 -0.40 18.91
CA ASN A 448 0.83 -0.31 20.29
C ASN A 448 1.09 1.14 20.74
N ILE A 449 0.04 1.80 21.22
CA ILE A 449 -0.02 3.23 21.50
C ILE A 449 -0.53 3.41 22.93
N GLU A 450 0.28 4.01 23.77
CA GLU A 450 -0.04 4.43 25.13
C GLU A 450 -0.06 5.96 25.17
N LEU A 451 -1.27 6.51 25.18
CA LEU A 451 -1.54 7.94 25.32
C LEU A 451 -2.25 8.20 26.64
N ILE A 452 -2.45 9.47 26.97
CA ILE A 452 -3.15 9.88 28.19
C ILE A 452 -4.57 9.30 28.19
N PHE A 453 -4.88 8.49 29.20
CA PHE A 453 -6.15 7.77 29.37
C PHE A 453 -6.49 6.75 28.26
N VAL A 454 -5.59 6.50 27.31
CA VAL A 454 -5.85 5.67 26.13
C VAL A 454 -4.74 4.65 25.96
N GLU A 455 -5.10 3.37 26.04
CA GLU A 455 -4.26 2.26 25.62
C GLU A 455 -4.84 1.65 24.35
N ALA A 456 -4.07 1.59 23.26
CA ALA A 456 -4.58 1.10 21.99
C ALA A 456 -3.57 0.25 21.21
N GLY A 457 -4.02 -0.90 20.71
CA GLY A 457 -3.38 -1.61 19.61
C GLY A 457 -4.15 -1.33 18.33
N VAL A 458 -3.52 -0.72 17.32
CA VAL A 458 -4.15 -0.42 16.02
C VAL A 458 -3.42 -1.17 14.92
N TRP A 459 -4.15 -1.60 13.88
CA TRP A 459 -3.52 -2.24 12.72
C TRP A 459 -4.26 -1.96 11.43
N ALA A 460 -3.49 -1.97 10.36
CA ALA A 460 -4.00 -2.02 9.01
C ALA A 460 -3.23 -3.08 8.22
N LYS A 461 -4.00 -3.85 7.48
CA LYS A 461 -3.55 -4.95 6.65
C LYS A 461 -4.00 -4.69 5.23
N VAL A 462 -3.08 -4.79 4.28
CA VAL A 462 -3.34 -4.56 2.86
C VAL A 462 -2.58 -5.60 2.06
N GLY A 463 -3.21 -6.19 1.06
CA GLY A 463 -2.52 -7.14 0.20
C GLY A 463 -3.38 -7.71 -0.91
N VAL A 464 -2.91 -8.79 -1.51
CA VAL A 464 -3.61 -9.50 -2.57
C VAL A 464 -4.15 -10.81 -2.06
N ARG A 465 -5.39 -11.14 -2.44
CA ARG A 465 -5.90 -12.49 -2.37
C ARG A 465 -6.15 -12.99 -3.79
N GLY A 466 -5.28 -13.89 -4.24
CA GLY A 466 -5.47 -14.68 -5.44
C GLY A 466 -6.18 -15.97 -5.11
N TYR A 467 -7.12 -16.36 -5.94
CA TYR A 467 -7.73 -17.67 -5.87
C TYR A 467 -7.74 -18.30 -7.26
N TYR A 468 -7.50 -19.60 -7.27
CA TYR A 468 -7.66 -20.39 -8.46
C TYR A 468 -8.99 -21.13 -8.34
N LYS A 469 -10.06 -20.56 -8.92
CA LYS A 469 -11.35 -21.26 -9.00
C LYS A 469 -11.25 -22.27 -10.15
N MET A 470 -10.68 -23.43 -9.83
CA MET A 470 -10.80 -24.64 -10.65
C MET A 470 -12.23 -25.12 -10.63
N LYS A 471 -13.03 -24.59 -11.53
CA LYS A 471 -14.18 -25.31 -12.03
C LYS A 471 -13.76 -25.99 -13.31
N ASP A 472 -13.04 -27.11 -13.16
CA ASP A 472 -12.77 -28.07 -14.22
C ASP A 472 -14.10 -28.64 -14.73
N TYR A 473 -14.85 -27.85 -15.47
CA TYR A 473 -15.92 -28.37 -16.30
C TYR A 473 -15.23 -29.05 -17.46
N THR A 474 -14.95 -30.33 -17.29
CA THR A 474 -14.74 -31.19 -18.44
C THR A 474 -16.11 -31.44 -19.03
N TYR A 475 -16.45 -30.69 -20.08
CA TYR A 475 -17.70 -30.91 -20.78
C TYR A 475 -17.62 -32.26 -21.51
N VAL A 476 -18.56 -33.15 -21.20
CA VAL A 476 -18.65 -34.48 -21.80
C VAL A 476 -19.61 -34.53 -22.99
N ASP A 477 -20.17 -33.38 -23.39
CA ASP A 477 -21.07 -33.24 -24.53
C ASP A 477 -20.35 -33.30 -25.89
N GLY A 478 -19.02 -33.27 -25.89
CA GLY A 478 -18.18 -33.36 -27.09
C GLY A 478 -18.03 -32.04 -27.85
N GLU A 479 -18.67 -30.96 -27.39
CA GLU A 479 -18.56 -29.63 -27.96
C GLU A 479 -17.34 -28.88 -27.38
N ARG A 480 -16.79 -27.91 -28.12
CA ARG A 480 -15.65 -27.09 -27.63
C ARG A 480 -16.13 -25.77 -26.99
N PRO A 481 -15.37 -25.23 -26.01
CA PRO A 481 -14.23 -25.83 -25.32
C PRO A 481 -14.62 -27.06 -24.47
N LEU A 482 -13.66 -27.98 -24.30
CA LEU A 482 -13.82 -29.15 -23.45
C LEU A 482 -13.51 -28.83 -21.98
N LYS A 483 -12.64 -27.85 -21.72
CA LYS A 483 -12.23 -27.40 -20.38
C LYS A 483 -12.32 -25.87 -20.28
N CYS A 484 -12.87 -25.36 -19.19
CA CYS A 484 -12.86 -23.94 -18.84
C CYS A 484 -12.18 -23.72 -17.48
N GLU A 485 -11.37 -22.67 -17.35
CA GLU A 485 -10.64 -22.33 -16.11
C GLU A 485 -10.73 -20.82 -15.84
N THR A 486 -10.88 -20.42 -14.58
CA THR A 486 -10.90 -19.00 -14.20
C THR A 486 -9.92 -18.73 -13.07
N ILE A 487 -9.02 -17.78 -13.30
CA ILE A 487 -8.10 -17.24 -12.30
C ILE A 487 -8.67 -15.90 -11.84
N GLY A 488 -8.93 -15.77 -10.54
CA GLY A 488 -9.44 -14.55 -9.94
C GLY A 488 -8.47 -14.02 -8.89
N ALA A 489 -8.35 -12.70 -8.79
CA ALA A 489 -7.64 -12.09 -7.68
C ALA A 489 -8.21 -10.71 -7.38
N TYR A 490 -8.06 -10.28 -6.12
CA TYR A 490 -8.47 -8.97 -5.71
C TYR A 490 -7.52 -8.38 -4.66
N LEU A 491 -7.42 -7.05 -4.65
CA LEU A 491 -6.82 -6.33 -3.53
C LEU A 491 -7.76 -6.47 -2.33
N PHE A 492 -7.26 -6.93 -1.20
CA PHE A 492 -8.00 -6.94 0.06
C PHE A 492 -7.34 -6.01 1.07
N ALA A 493 -8.13 -5.50 2.00
CA ALA A 493 -7.65 -4.66 3.08
C ALA A 493 -8.57 -4.79 4.29
N ASN A 494 -7.98 -4.76 5.47
CA ASN A 494 -8.69 -4.82 6.74
C ASN A 494 -8.01 -3.89 7.74
N ILE A 495 -8.80 -3.26 8.59
CA ILE A 495 -8.30 -2.46 9.71
C ILE A 495 -8.92 -2.88 11.01
N GLY A 496 -8.23 -2.62 12.10
CA GLY A 496 -8.83 -2.74 13.41
C GLY A 496 -8.12 -1.96 14.49
N ALA A 497 -8.79 -1.91 15.63
CA ALA A 497 -8.30 -1.32 16.85
C ALA A 497 -8.82 -2.11 18.06
N ARG A 498 -7.91 -2.41 18.98
CA ARG A 498 -8.21 -2.72 20.38
C ARG A 498 -7.90 -1.44 21.14
N ALA A 499 -8.89 -0.82 21.77
CA ALA A 499 -8.70 0.46 22.47
C ALA A 499 -9.38 0.38 23.83
N SER A 500 -8.72 0.93 24.85
CA SER A 500 -9.21 1.06 26.21
C SER A 500 -9.09 2.51 26.64
N ILE A 501 -10.20 3.10 27.05
CA ILE A 501 -10.25 4.44 27.64
C ILE A 501 -10.42 4.28 29.15
N ASN A 502 -9.54 4.93 29.91
CA ASN A 502 -9.55 4.91 31.37
C ASN A 502 -9.44 6.34 31.91
N TYR A 503 -10.52 7.10 31.75
CA TYR A 503 -10.73 8.39 32.39
C TYR A 503 -11.82 8.25 33.47
N ILE A 504 -11.87 9.17 34.44
CA ILE A 504 -12.70 9.04 35.66
C ILE A 504 -14.15 8.63 35.35
N ILE A 505 -14.74 9.24 34.32
CA ILE A 505 -16.12 9.02 33.88
C ILE A 505 -16.24 8.18 32.60
N ASP A 506 -15.14 7.96 31.87
CA ASP A 506 -15.12 7.13 30.65
C ASP A 506 -14.25 5.90 30.91
N LYS A 507 -14.91 4.76 31.11
CA LYS A 507 -14.25 3.46 31.28
C LYS A 507 -14.85 2.46 30.31
N LYS A 508 -14.22 2.32 29.15
CA LYS A 508 -14.74 1.48 28.08
C LYS A 508 -13.61 0.92 27.24
N SER A 509 -13.80 -0.30 26.76
CA SER A 509 -12.86 -0.97 25.86
C SER A 509 -13.57 -1.55 24.65
N TRP A 510 -12.81 -1.66 23.56
CA TRP A 510 -13.28 -2.19 22.29
C TRP A 510 -12.21 -3.09 21.69
N ASN A 511 -12.66 -4.04 20.88
CA ASN A 511 -11.85 -4.76 19.93
C ASN A 511 -12.69 -4.87 18.65
N LYS A 512 -12.34 -4.08 17.64
CA LYS A 512 -13.12 -3.95 16.40
C LYS A 512 -12.22 -4.10 15.20
N THR A 513 -12.76 -4.77 14.19
CA THR A 513 -12.07 -5.12 12.95
C THR A 513 -13.08 -5.02 11.81
N ILE A 514 -12.71 -4.38 10.70
CA ILE A 514 -13.54 -4.30 9.51
C ILE A 514 -12.75 -4.60 8.24
N ASP A 515 -13.38 -5.34 7.32
CA ASP A 515 -12.89 -5.47 5.96
C ASP A 515 -13.21 -4.18 5.20
N LEU A 516 -12.16 -3.51 4.73
CA LEU A 516 -12.28 -2.37 3.83
C LEU A 516 -12.50 -2.85 2.41
N PHE A 517 -11.69 -3.82 1.97
CA PHE A 517 -11.77 -4.42 0.65
C PHE A 517 -11.92 -5.94 0.76
N THR A 518 -13.01 -6.42 0.18
CA THR A 518 -13.37 -7.81 -0.09
C THR A 518 -13.47 -8.00 -1.60
N GLU A 519 -13.77 -9.21 -2.07
CA GLU A 519 -13.99 -9.47 -3.50
C GLU A 519 -15.08 -8.57 -4.11
N GLU A 520 -16.13 -8.26 -3.34
CA GLU A 520 -17.34 -7.54 -3.78
C GLU A 520 -17.16 -6.01 -3.84
N ASN A 521 -16.18 -5.45 -3.15
CA ASN A 521 -15.98 -3.99 -3.11
C ASN A 521 -14.52 -3.57 -3.42
N SER A 522 -13.64 -4.53 -3.73
CA SER A 522 -12.24 -4.23 -4.02
C SER A 522 -12.08 -3.27 -5.22
N PRO A 523 -11.13 -2.32 -5.14
CA PRO A 523 -10.84 -1.43 -6.25
C PRO A 523 -10.03 -2.12 -7.36
N VAL A 524 -9.36 -3.24 -7.05
CA VAL A 524 -8.67 -4.04 -8.06
C VAL A 524 -9.22 -5.44 -8.04
N ARG A 525 -9.88 -5.82 -9.13
CA ARG A 525 -10.40 -7.17 -9.34
C ARG A 525 -9.98 -7.63 -10.71
N VAL A 526 -9.42 -8.83 -10.77
CA VAL A 526 -9.01 -9.44 -12.02
C VAL A 526 -9.64 -10.80 -12.20
N TYR A 527 -10.02 -11.09 -13.43
CA TYR A 527 -10.65 -12.34 -13.82
C TYR A 527 -10.11 -12.71 -15.19
N TYR A 528 -9.27 -13.73 -15.23
CA TYR A 528 -8.74 -14.31 -16.47
C TYR A 528 -9.48 -15.62 -16.74
N HIS A 529 -9.96 -15.79 -17.97
CA HIS A 529 -10.72 -16.98 -18.37
C HIS A 529 -9.99 -17.73 -19.47
N TYR A 530 -9.81 -19.04 -19.30
CA TYR A 530 -9.12 -19.91 -20.23
C TYR A 530 -10.05 -21.02 -20.72
N GLU A 531 -9.95 -21.32 -22.01
CA GLU A 531 -10.73 -22.34 -22.71
C GLU A 531 -9.78 -23.30 -23.41
N ASP A 532 -9.77 -24.58 -23.01
CA ASP A 532 -8.79 -25.57 -23.46
C ASP A 532 -7.33 -25.05 -23.36
N GLY A 533 -7.04 -24.26 -22.31
CA GLY A 533 -5.75 -23.62 -22.10
C GLY A 533 -5.48 -22.39 -22.99
N GLN A 534 -6.46 -21.88 -23.72
CA GLN A 534 -6.37 -20.63 -24.49
C GLN A 534 -7.03 -19.49 -23.71
N LEU A 535 -6.32 -18.40 -23.47
CA LEU A 535 -6.89 -17.19 -22.86
C LEU A 535 -7.94 -16.59 -23.81
N VAL A 536 -9.13 -16.30 -23.28
CA VAL A 536 -10.26 -15.71 -23.99
C VAL A 536 -10.81 -14.49 -23.23
N ASP A 537 -11.40 -13.56 -23.96
CA ASP A 537 -12.02 -12.35 -23.36
C ASP A 537 -13.44 -12.59 -22.84
N LYS A 538 -14.07 -13.72 -23.15
CA LYS A 538 -15.40 -14.12 -22.71
C LYS A 538 -15.56 -15.64 -22.86
N CYS A 539 -16.41 -16.26 -22.05
CA CYS A 539 -16.79 -17.66 -22.27
C CYS A 539 -17.53 -17.82 -23.61
N ALA A 540 -16.98 -18.65 -24.51
CA ALA A 540 -17.49 -18.98 -25.84
C ALA A 540 -18.76 -19.85 -25.79
N ARG A 541 -18.94 -20.66 -24.74
CA ARG A 541 -20.21 -21.37 -24.49
C ARG A 541 -21.34 -20.43 -24.05
N GLY A 542 -21.03 -19.16 -23.74
CA GLY A 542 -22.00 -18.20 -23.25
C GLY A 542 -22.43 -18.48 -21.81
N LYS A 543 -23.53 -17.87 -21.38
CA LYS A 543 -24.23 -18.25 -20.14
C LYS A 543 -24.96 -19.57 -20.42
N ASP A 544 -24.25 -20.70 -20.37
CA ASP A 544 -24.86 -22.02 -20.58
C ASP A 544 -25.89 -22.29 -19.47
N GLY A 545 -27.14 -21.87 -19.68
CA GLY A 545 -28.41 -22.29 -19.04
C GLY A 545 -28.54 -22.40 -17.51
N ASN A 546 -27.45 -22.29 -16.76
CA ASN A 546 -27.26 -22.49 -15.32
C ASN A 546 -25.82 -22.13 -14.86
N ASP A 547 -24.86 -21.87 -15.76
CA ASP A 547 -23.53 -21.40 -15.37
C ASP A 547 -23.51 -19.87 -15.19
N THR A 548 -23.61 -19.46 -13.92
CA THR A 548 -23.62 -18.10 -13.41
C THR A 548 -22.23 -17.56 -13.06
N HIS A 549 -21.14 -18.23 -13.42
CA HIS A 549 -19.86 -18.10 -12.69
C HIS A 549 -18.84 -17.11 -13.27
N VAL A 550 -18.94 -16.67 -14.53
CA VAL A 550 -18.05 -15.63 -15.09
C VAL A 550 -18.88 -14.47 -15.62
N LYS A 551 -19.23 -13.54 -14.73
CA LYS A 551 -20.02 -12.34 -15.06
C LYS A 551 -19.16 -11.18 -15.57
N TYR A 552 -17.85 -11.24 -15.34
CA TYR A 552 -16.87 -10.23 -15.73
C TYR A 552 -15.52 -10.88 -16.08
N THR A 553 -14.82 -10.32 -17.06
CA THR A 553 -13.45 -10.68 -17.44
C THR A 553 -12.63 -9.40 -17.54
N THR A 554 -11.36 -9.46 -17.14
CA THR A 554 -10.49 -8.27 -17.17
C THR A 554 -10.15 -7.90 -18.61
N SER A 555 -10.48 -6.67 -18.98
CA SER A 555 -10.15 -6.13 -20.30
C SER A 555 -8.64 -5.99 -20.49
N ILE A 556 -8.13 -6.29 -21.69
CA ILE A 556 -6.72 -6.03 -22.06
C ILE A 556 -6.30 -4.55 -22.05
N LYS A 557 -7.30 -3.66 -21.98
CA LYS A 557 -7.08 -2.22 -21.82
C LYS A 557 -6.93 -1.80 -20.36
N SER A 558 -7.24 -2.71 -19.43
CA SER A 558 -7.05 -2.49 -17.99
C SER A 558 -5.58 -2.28 -17.67
N ALA A 559 -5.34 -1.36 -16.74
CA ALA A 559 -4.02 -1.14 -16.13
C ALA A 559 -3.57 -2.33 -15.25
N TYR A 560 -4.49 -3.23 -14.91
CA TYR A 560 -4.26 -4.40 -14.05
C TYR A 560 -4.21 -5.71 -14.85
N PHE A 561 -4.32 -5.67 -16.20
CA PHE A 561 -4.29 -6.86 -17.03
C PHE A 561 -2.89 -7.46 -17.11
N ASN A 562 -2.63 -8.44 -16.25
CA ASN A 562 -1.37 -9.16 -16.13
C ASN A 562 -1.66 -10.67 -15.97
N PRO A 563 -2.00 -11.39 -17.06
CA PRO A 563 -2.29 -12.81 -17.00
C PRO A 563 -1.05 -13.60 -16.60
N SER A 564 -1.26 -14.78 -16.01
CA SER A 564 -0.19 -15.54 -15.39
C SER A 564 0.96 -15.93 -16.35
N PRO A 565 2.23 -15.93 -15.87
CA PRO A 565 3.40 -16.33 -16.66
C PRO A 565 3.44 -17.75 -17.22
N SER A 566 3.04 -18.76 -16.46
CA SER A 566 3.03 -20.18 -16.84
C SER A 566 1.94 -20.50 -17.86
N TYR A 567 0.87 -19.71 -17.90
CA TYR A 567 -0.10 -19.67 -18.99
C TYR A 567 0.18 -18.57 -19.99
N GLY A 568 1.42 -18.07 -20.07
CA GLY A 568 1.88 -17.02 -20.97
C GLY A 568 1.61 -17.37 -22.42
N ARG A 569 0.37 -17.22 -22.86
CA ARG A 569 -0.01 -17.23 -24.25
C ARG A 569 0.40 -15.87 -24.78
N GLY A 570 1.18 -15.86 -25.86
CA GLY A 570 1.56 -14.65 -26.57
C GLY A 570 0.35 -13.89 -27.12
N SER A 571 -0.86 -14.44 -26.99
CA SER A 571 -2.12 -13.90 -27.48
C SER A 571 -3.34 -14.40 -26.70
N TYR A 572 -4.45 -13.69 -26.82
CA TYR A 572 -5.78 -14.16 -26.43
C TYR A 572 -6.71 -14.24 -27.67
N THR A 573 -7.80 -15.00 -27.57
CA THR A 573 -8.83 -15.05 -28.62
C THR A 573 -9.98 -14.11 -28.27
N ASN A 574 -10.33 -13.22 -29.19
CA ASN A 574 -11.57 -12.45 -29.09
C ASN A 574 -12.74 -13.38 -29.38
N SER A 575 -13.55 -13.65 -28.38
CA SER A 575 -14.62 -14.65 -28.44
C SER A 575 -15.79 -14.18 -29.31
N SER A 576 -15.92 -12.87 -29.54
CA SER A 576 -16.96 -12.29 -30.39
C SER A 576 -16.61 -12.36 -31.88
N THR A 577 -15.32 -12.31 -32.23
CA THR A 577 -14.86 -12.32 -33.63
C THR A 577 -14.12 -13.60 -34.04
N GLY A 578 -13.67 -14.39 -33.07
CA GLY A 578 -12.76 -15.52 -33.26
C GLY A 578 -11.30 -15.13 -33.57
N GLU A 579 -10.98 -13.83 -33.56
CA GLU A 579 -9.65 -13.34 -33.93
C GLU A 579 -8.65 -13.50 -32.78
N THR A 580 -7.45 -13.98 -33.11
CA THR A 580 -6.32 -14.01 -32.17
C THR A 580 -5.67 -12.62 -32.08
N VAL A 581 -5.60 -12.08 -30.88
CA VAL A 581 -4.97 -10.79 -30.58
C VAL A 581 -3.64 -11.01 -29.86
N THR A 582 -2.54 -10.61 -30.50
CA THR A 582 -1.18 -10.71 -29.94
C THR A 582 -0.96 -9.74 -28.77
N LEU A 583 -0.52 -10.27 -27.64
CA LEU A 583 -0.05 -9.55 -26.45
C LEU A 583 1.48 -9.39 -26.44
N TRP A 584 2.20 -10.46 -26.77
CA TRP A 584 3.66 -10.50 -26.78
C TRP A 584 4.18 -10.77 -28.18
N THR A 585 5.16 -10.00 -28.62
CA THR A 585 5.94 -10.32 -29.83
C THR A 585 7.32 -10.78 -29.41
N TYR A 586 7.81 -11.85 -30.04
CA TYR A 586 9.13 -12.41 -29.76
C TYR A 586 9.73 -13.09 -30.99
N THR A 587 11.02 -13.33 -30.96
CA THR A 587 11.73 -14.21 -31.91
C THR A 587 12.33 -15.39 -31.16
N LEU A 588 12.53 -16.51 -31.86
CA LEU A 588 13.19 -17.70 -31.31
C LEU A 588 14.63 -17.80 -31.80
N ASP A 589 15.54 -18.17 -30.91
CA ASP A 589 16.89 -18.59 -31.27
C ASP A 589 16.90 -20.07 -31.74
N SER A 590 18.09 -20.59 -32.09
CA SER A 590 18.25 -21.98 -32.52
C SER A 590 17.96 -23.02 -31.44
N SER A 591 17.89 -22.61 -30.18
CA SER A 591 17.60 -23.44 -29.01
C SER A 591 16.14 -23.30 -28.55
N ASN A 592 15.30 -22.62 -29.34
CA ASN A 592 13.91 -22.28 -29.01
C ASN A 592 13.75 -21.39 -27.75
N ASN A 593 14.74 -20.57 -27.42
CA ASN A 593 14.54 -19.52 -26.43
C ASN A 593 13.91 -18.29 -27.06
N ALA A 594 12.97 -17.68 -26.34
CA ALA A 594 12.27 -16.48 -26.75
C ALA A 594 13.05 -15.21 -26.37
N THR A 595 13.25 -14.34 -27.37
CA THR A 595 13.67 -12.95 -27.20
C THR A 595 12.46 -12.04 -27.41
N VAL A 596 12.01 -11.37 -26.36
CA VAL A 596 10.82 -10.48 -26.41
C VAL A 596 11.15 -9.22 -27.21
N THR A 597 10.39 -8.97 -28.26
CA THR A 597 10.52 -7.80 -29.15
C THR A 597 9.47 -6.73 -28.91
N GLY A 598 8.45 -7.01 -28.10
CA GLY A 598 7.44 -6.02 -27.74
C GLY A 598 6.27 -6.56 -26.93
N TYR A 599 5.53 -5.63 -26.33
CA TYR A 599 4.32 -5.88 -25.56
C TYR A 599 3.20 -4.92 -26.00
N LYS A 600 2.00 -5.45 -26.25
CA LYS A 600 0.84 -4.72 -26.78
C LYS A 600 -0.28 -4.51 -25.76
N GLY A 601 -0.12 -5.02 -24.53
CA GLY A 601 -1.12 -4.84 -23.47
C GLY A 601 -1.03 -3.45 -22.80
N SER A 602 -1.81 -3.27 -21.72
CA SER A 602 -1.93 -1.99 -21.01
C SER A 602 -1.53 -2.04 -19.55
N ALA A 603 -0.93 -3.14 -19.08
CA ALA A 603 -0.48 -3.27 -17.69
C ALA A 603 0.36 -2.05 -17.27
N SER A 604 -0.03 -1.46 -16.14
CA SER A 604 0.73 -0.40 -15.51
C SER A 604 1.92 -0.96 -14.75
N ALA A 605 1.78 -2.10 -14.09
CA ALA A 605 2.90 -2.80 -13.50
C ALA A 605 2.96 -4.21 -14.11
N LEU A 606 4.02 -4.48 -14.88
CA LEU A 606 4.13 -5.61 -15.79
C LEU A 606 5.16 -6.62 -15.27
N VAL A 607 4.74 -7.87 -15.15
CA VAL A 607 5.63 -8.99 -14.87
C VAL A 607 5.92 -9.67 -16.20
N LEU A 608 7.19 -9.73 -16.59
CA LEU A 608 7.58 -10.44 -17.80
C LEU A 608 7.48 -11.95 -17.53
N PRO A 609 6.74 -12.71 -18.35
CA PRO A 609 6.60 -14.13 -18.10
C PRO A 609 7.92 -14.87 -18.39
N SER A 610 8.24 -15.89 -17.58
CA SER A 610 9.42 -16.74 -17.80
C SER A 610 9.27 -17.65 -19.02
N LYS A 611 8.03 -17.87 -19.49
CA LYS A 611 7.70 -18.59 -20.72
C LYS A 611 6.63 -17.87 -21.53
N ILE A 612 6.75 -17.89 -22.86
CA ILE A 612 5.70 -17.43 -23.79
C ILE A 612 5.48 -18.52 -24.82
N ASP A 613 4.23 -18.97 -24.98
CA ASP A 613 3.81 -20.07 -25.86
C ASP A 613 4.61 -21.37 -25.65
N GLY A 614 5.07 -21.60 -24.41
CA GLY A 614 5.91 -22.74 -24.04
C GLY A 614 7.42 -22.52 -24.21
N TYR A 615 7.86 -21.41 -24.78
CA TYR A 615 9.27 -21.07 -24.97
C TYR A 615 9.82 -20.25 -23.80
N THR A 616 10.98 -20.65 -23.26
CA THR A 616 11.64 -19.91 -22.17
C THR A 616 12.09 -18.53 -22.64
N VAL A 617 11.71 -17.49 -21.90
CA VAL A 617 12.11 -16.10 -22.15
C VAL A 617 13.49 -15.87 -21.59
N THR A 618 14.48 -15.65 -22.46
CA THR A 618 15.89 -15.47 -22.06
C THR A 618 16.43 -14.09 -22.40
N ALA A 619 15.73 -13.29 -23.20
CA ALA A 619 16.19 -11.97 -23.58
C ALA A 619 15.07 -10.97 -23.86
N ILE A 620 15.40 -9.69 -23.72
CA ILE A 620 14.59 -8.56 -24.19
C ILE A 620 15.34 -7.89 -25.35
N ALA A 621 14.69 -7.72 -26.49
CA ALA A 621 15.30 -7.14 -27.69
C ALA A 621 15.54 -5.64 -27.55
N ASN A 622 16.34 -5.11 -28.47
CA ASN A 622 16.52 -3.67 -28.64
C ASN A 622 15.16 -2.96 -28.79
N SER A 623 14.96 -1.89 -28.02
CA SER A 623 13.75 -1.06 -28.09
C SER A 623 12.41 -1.77 -27.84
N ALA A 624 12.39 -2.96 -27.22
CA ALA A 624 11.16 -3.76 -27.04
C ALA A 624 10.03 -3.02 -26.32
N PHE A 625 10.35 -2.16 -25.34
CA PHE A 625 9.40 -1.35 -24.58
C PHE A 625 9.56 0.15 -24.81
N LYS A 626 10.29 0.56 -25.87
CA LYS A 626 10.61 1.97 -26.13
C LYS A 626 9.36 2.85 -26.15
N ASN A 627 9.42 3.97 -25.42
CA ASN A 627 8.37 4.97 -25.24
C ASN A 627 7.06 4.41 -24.65
N ASN A 628 7.12 3.29 -23.94
CA ASN A 628 5.95 2.79 -23.23
C ASN A 628 5.69 3.66 -21.99
N THR A 629 4.72 4.56 -22.10
CA THR A 629 4.32 5.47 -21.01
C THR A 629 3.23 4.89 -20.11
N LYS A 630 2.76 3.66 -20.35
CA LYS A 630 1.79 3.00 -19.47
C LYS A 630 2.47 2.29 -18.31
N ILE A 631 3.63 1.68 -18.58
CA ILE A 631 4.37 0.90 -17.58
C ILE A 631 5.01 1.84 -16.55
N THR A 632 4.66 1.64 -15.29
CA THR A 632 5.19 2.25 -14.08
C THR A 632 6.08 1.29 -13.28
N SER A 633 5.89 -0.03 -13.40
CA SER A 633 6.77 -1.04 -12.79
C SER A 633 7.01 -2.19 -13.76
N PHE A 634 8.22 -2.74 -13.78
CA PHE A 634 8.59 -3.87 -14.63
C PHE A 634 9.39 -4.91 -13.85
N ILE A 635 8.97 -6.18 -13.88
CA ILE A 635 9.65 -7.28 -13.17
C ILE A 635 10.17 -8.29 -14.19
N MET A 636 11.48 -8.54 -14.15
CA MET A 636 12.14 -9.54 -15.00
C MET A 636 12.24 -10.90 -14.29
N PRO A 637 11.91 -12.01 -14.97
CA PRO A 637 12.20 -13.33 -14.43
C PRO A 637 13.71 -13.62 -14.58
N ASP A 638 14.26 -14.38 -13.64
CA ASP A 638 15.69 -14.75 -13.63
C ASP A 638 16.15 -15.58 -14.83
N THR A 639 15.20 -16.07 -15.65
CA THR A 639 15.48 -16.69 -16.94
C THR A 639 16.09 -15.72 -17.94
N VAL A 640 15.84 -14.41 -17.80
CA VAL A 640 16.39 -13.36 -18.66
C VAL A 640 17.89 -13.18 -18.40
N LYS A 641 18.71 -13.30 -19.46
CA LYS A 641 20.17 -13.14 -19.42
C LYS A 641 20.66 -11.91 -20.18
N THR A 642 19.82 -11.30 -21.03
CA THR A 642 20.23 -10.17 -21.87
C THR A 642 19.10 -9.16 -22.04
N VAL A 643 19.42 -7.87 -21.90
CA VAL A 643 18.53 -6.75 -22.18
C VAL A 643 19.14 -5.86 -23.26
N GLY A 644 18.42 -5.71 -24.37
CA GLY A 644 18.90 -5.00 -25.55
C GLY A 644 18.99 -3.48 -25.36
N SER A 645 19.76 -2.85 -26.25
CA SER A 645 19.92 -1.40 -26.28
C SER A 645 18.59 -0.67 -26.43
N SER A 646 18.41 0.41 -25.68
CA SER A 646 17.20 1.23 -25.67
C SER A 646 15.91 0.47 -25.31
N ALA A 647 15.98 -0.71 -24.68
CA ALA A 647 14.80 -1.54 -24.39
C ALA A 647 13.66 -0.77 -23.71
N PHE A 648 13.97 0.11 -22.74
CA PHE A 648 13.04 0.95 -22.01
C PHE A 648 13.25 2.46 -22.27
N TYR A 649 13.88 2.81 -23.41
CA TYR A 649 14.12 4.20 -23.76
C TYR A 649 12.82 5.00 -23.74
N GLY A 650 12.77 6.11 -23.02
CA GLY A 650 11.62 7.01 -22.98
C GLY A 650 10.38 6.45 -22.28
N CYS A 651 10.51 5.41 -21.46
CA CYS A 651 9.44 4.96 -20.56
C CYS A 651 9.28 5.96 -19.40
N THR A 652 8.73 7.14 -19.67
CA THR A 652 8.78 8.30 -18.76
C THR A 652 8.08 8.06 -17.42
N ASN A 653 7.12 7.14 -17.38
CA ASN A 653 6.35 6.79 -16.18
C ASN A 653 6.93 5.59 -15.42
N LEU A 654 7.97 4.93 -15.93
CA LEU A 654 8.61 3.79 -15.27
C LEU A 654 9.30 4.26 -13.98
N ARG A 655 8.80 3.78 -12.84
CA ARG A 655 9.25 4.12 -11.48
C ARG A 655 10.12 3.03 -10.87
N TYR A 656 9.82 1.77 -11.14
CA TYR A 656 10.48 0.60 -10.55
C TYR A 656 10.84 -0.43 -11.63
N VAL A 657 12.01 -1.04 -11.51
CA VAL A 657 12.44 -2.17 -12.34
C VAL A 657 13.15 -3.17 -11.44
N ASP A 658 12.63 -4.40 -11.42
CA ASP A 658 13.33 -5.54 -10.83
C ASP A 658 14.11 -6.25 -11.94
N LEU A 659 15.44 -6.24 -11.82
CA LEU A 659 16.36 -6.80 -12.79
C LEU A 659 16.63 -8.26 -12.45
N SER A 660 16.68 -9.11 -13.48
CA SER A 660 17.09 -10.51 -13.32
C SER A 660 18.49 -10.61 -12.71
N ASN A 661 18.68 -11.52 -11.76
CA ASN A 661 19.99 -11.83 -11.19
C ASN A 661 20.93 -12.53 -12.18
N GLY A 662 20.45 -12.82 -13.40
CA GLY A 662 21.20 -13.45 -14.47
C GLY A 662 21.75 -12.51 -15.54
N ILE A 663 21.46 -11.20 -15.50
CA ILE A 663 21.96 -10.27 -16.53
C ILE A 663 23.41 -9.87 -16.26
N ILE A 664 24.21 -9.81 -17.32
CA ILE A 664 25.64 -9.46 -17.24
C ILE A 664 25.88 -8.00 -17.67
N GLU A 665 24.98 -7.44 -18.48
CA GLU A 665 25.12 -6.11 -19.05
C GLU A 665 23.78 -5.35 -18.99
N ILE A 666 23.86 -4.06 -18.66
CA ILE A 666 22.82 -3.08 -18.95
C ILE A 666 23.25 -2.30 -20.19
N ALA A 667 22.65 -2.62 -21.34
CA ALA A 667 23.10 -2.14 -22.63
C ALA A 667 22.92 -0.62 -22.83
N ASN A 668 23.46 -0.12 -23.94
CA ASN A 668 23.40 1.29 -24.32
C ASN A 668 21.96 1.84 -24.28
N SER A 669 21.78 3.00 -23.65
CA SER A 669 20.50 3.74 -23.55
C SER A 669 19.31 2.95 -22.99
N THR A 670 19.53 1.82 -22.30
CA THR A 670 18.46 0.89 -21.86
C THR A 670 17.31 1.60 -21.14
N PHE A 671 17.60 2.47 -20.19
CA PHE A 671 16.63 3.25 -19.41
C PHE A 671 16.71 4.77 -19.70
N CYS A 672 17.34 5.16 -20.81
CA CYS A 672 17.49 6.57 -21.16
C CYS A 672 16.13 7.28 -21.24
N GLY A 673 15.96 8.38 -20.49
CA GLY A 673 14.73 9.16 -20.44
C GLY A 673 13.62 8.57 -19.56
N CYS A 674 13.91 7.57 -18.72
CA CYS A 674 12.96 7.10 -17.69
C CYS A 674 12.88 8.12 -16.54
N THR A 675 12.17 9.23 -16.77
CA THR A 675 12.17 10.39 -15.87
C THR A 675 11.56 10.12 -14.49
N SER A 676 10.67 9.13 -14.36
CA SER A 676 10.05 8.74 -13.10
C SER A 676 10.83 7.71 -12.29
N LEU A 677 11.88 7.10 -12.86
CA LEU A 677 12.69 6.08 -12.20
C LEU A 677 13.45 6.74 -11.05
N SER A 678 13.20 6.31 -9.81
CA SER A 678 13.70 6.95 -8.59
C SER A 678 14.85 6.20 -7.93
N SER A 679 14.86 4.87 -8.05
CA SER A 679 15.92 4.01 -7.56
C SER A 679 16.28 2.93 -8.59
N MET A 680 17.49 2.40 -8.48
CA MET A 680 17.94 1.25 -9.24
C MET A 680 18.89 0.40 -8.40
N GLU A 681 18.52 -0.86 -8.16
CA GLU A 681 19.39 -1.88 -7.60
C GLU A 681 19.99 -2.67 -8.76
N ILE A 682 21.31 -2.57 -8.96
CA ILE A 682 22.01 -3.26 -10.04
C ILE A 682 22.49 -4.62 -9.50
N PRO A 683 22.02 -5.77 -10.02
CA PRO A 683 22.43 -7.07 -9.52
C PRO A 683 23.95 -7.28 -9.61
N ASP A 684 24.53 -8.00 -8.64
CA ASP A 684 25.97 -8.27 -8.59
C ASP A 684 26.49 -9.10 -9.78
N SER A 685 25.60 -9.69 -10.58
CA SER A 685 25.94 -10.35 -11.84
C SER A 685 26.34 -9.37 -12.95
N VAL A 686 25.95 -8.09 -12.83
CA VAL A 686 26.23 -7.07 -13.84
C VAL A 686 27.69 -6.65 -13.78
N ILE A 687 28.36 -6.74 -14.92
CA ILE A 687 29.77 -6.38 -15.12
C ILE A 687 29.90 -5.07 -15.91
N THR A 688 28.93 -4.77 -16.79
CA THR A 688 28.98 -3.61 -17.69
C THR A 688 27.68 -2.80 -17.66
N ILE A 689 27.81 -1.48 -17.51
CA ILE A 689 26.75 -0.50 -17.75
C ILE A 689 27.14 0.34 -18.97
N GLY A 690 26.35 0.22 -20.04
CA GLY A 690 26.63 0.82 -21.36
C GLY A 690 26.35 2.32 -21.46
N ASN A 691 26.67 2.86 -22.63
CA ASN A 691 26.60 4.30 -22.92
C ASN A 691 25.19 4.84 -22.72
N SER A 692 25.07 5.94 -21.97
CA SER A 692 23.79 6.59 -21.70
C SER A 692 22.70 5.69 -21.10
N ALA A 693 23.05 4.56 -20.47
CA ALA A 693 22.10 3.59 -19.93
C ALA A 693 20.96 4.22 -19.10
N PHE A 694 21.26 5.21 -18.26
CA PHE A 694 20.32 5.96 -17.42
C PHE A 694 20.28 7.46 -17.74
N ASN A 695 20.72 7.87 -18.94
CA ASN A 695 20.77 9.27 -19.32
C ASN A 695 19.38 9.93 -19.20
N GLY A 696 19.28 11.06 -18.51
CA GLY A 696 18.04 11.80 -18.33
C GLY A 696 17.04 11.18 -17.35
N CYS A 697 17.43 10.20 -16.54
CA CYS A 697 16.61 9.72 -15.42
C CYS A 697 16.61 10.77 -14.30
N THR A 698 15.83 11.84 -14.46
CA THR A 698 15.92 13.04 -13.62
C THR A 698 15.55 12.81 -12.15
N ASN A 699 14.67 11.84 -11.87
CA ASN A 699 14.27 11.49 -10.50
C ASN A 699 15.16 10.41 -9.86
N LEU A 700 16.10 9.80 -10.60
CA LEU A 700 16.95 8.74 -10.09
C LEU A 700 17.87 9.33 -9.03
N SER A 701 17.64 9.00 -7.77
CA SER A 701 18.34 9.54 -6.61
C SER A 701 19.16 8.50 -5.87
N ASN A 702 18.77 7.23 -5.94
CA ASN A 702 19.46 6.13 -5.28
C ASN A 702 19.87 5.07 -6.31
N VAL A 703 21.17 4.80 -6.42
CA VAL A 703 21.72 3.76 -7.31
C VAL A 703 22.70 2.92 -6.50
N GLN A 704 22.40 1.64 -6.37
CA GLN A 704 23.34 0.67 -5.85
C GLN A 704 24.01 -0.03 -7.04
N LEU A 705 25.31 0.23 -7.23
CA LEU A 705 26.10 -0.42 -8.26
C LEU A 705 26.46 -1.85 -7.83
N SER A 706 26.59 -2.75 -8.81
CA SER A 706 27.14 -4.09 -8.62
C SER A 706 28.53 -4.02 -8.01
N LYS A 707 28.82 -4.87 -7.03
CA LYS A 707 30.17 -4.99 -6.44
C LYS A 707 31.20 -5.57 -7.41
N ASN A 708 30.74 -6.16 -8.52
CA ASN A 708 31.56 -6.75 -9.57
C ASN A 708 31.61 -5.88 -10.84
N LEU A 709 31.07 -4.66 -10.79
CA LEU A 709 31.02 -3.76 -11.95
C LEU A 709 32.43 -3.41 -12.42
N GLU A 710 32.78 -3.74 -13.67
CA GLU A 710 34.09 -3.45 -14.25
C GLU A 710 34.06 -2.24 -15.19
N THR A 711 32.96 -2.05 -15.92
CA THR A 711 32.82 -0.97 -16.92
C THR A 711 31.58 -0.12 -16.67
N LEU A 712 31.77 1.19 -16.58
CA LEU A 712 30.69 2.18 -16.46
C LEU A 712 30.83 3.23 -17.56
N SER A 713 30.20 2.98 -18.71
CA SER A 713 30.43 3.73 -19.93
C SER A 713 29.94 5.19 -19.88
N TYR A 714 30.43 5.95 -20.85
CA TYR A 714 30.13 7.35 -21.07
C TYR A 714 28.64 7.75 -20.94
N GLY A 715 28.39 8.82 -20.21
CA GLY A 715 27.07 9.41 -20.03
C GLY A 715 26.04 8.48 -19.38
N ALA A 716 26.44 7.34 -18.81
CA ALA A 716 25.52 6.37 -18.21
C ALA A 716 24.53 7.03 -17.24
N PHE A 717 24.98 8.01 -16.44
CA PHE A 717 24.14 8.79 -15.52
C PHE A 717 24.06 10.28 -15.89
N GLN A 718 24.29 10.61 -17.16
CA GLN A 718 24.20 11.99 -17.65
C GLN A 718 22.80 12.56 -17.36
N GLY A 719 22.72 13.76 -16.81
CA GLY A 719 21.44 14.42 -16.55
C GLY A 719 20.60 13.82 -15.41
N CYS A 720 21.13 12.87 -14.63
CA CYS A 720 20.47 12.36 -13.41
C CYS A 720 20.50 13.42 -12.31
N LYS A 721 19.54 14.35 -12.33
CA LYS A 721 19.53 15.55 -11.48
C LYS A 721 19.32 15.29 -10.00
N SER A 722 18.64 14.20 -9.67
CA SER A 722 18.37 13.82 -8.27
C SER A 722 19.46 12.95 -7.66
N LEU A 723 20.38 12.41 -8.46
CA LEU A 723 21.50 11.59 -8.01
C LEU A 723 22.57 12.49 -7.38
N THR A 724 22.50 12.65 -6.05
CA THR A 724 23.41 13.54 -5.31
C THR A 724 24.61 12.82 -4.68
N SER A 725 24.54 11.51 -4.57
CA SER A 725 25.60 10.67 -4.02
C SER A 725 25.75 9.37 -4.80
N ILE A 726 26.96 8.84 -4.87
CA ILE A 726 27.23 7.51 -5.46
C ILE A 726 28.34 6.81 -4.68
N HIS A 727 28.19 5.49 -4.52
CA HIS A 727 29.24 4.61 -4.03
C HIS A 727 29.93 3.92 -5.21
N ILE A 728 31.25 4.03 -5.31
CA ILE A 728 32.04 3.45 -6.40
C ILE A 728 32.67 2.13 -5.95
N PRO A 729 32.36 1.00 -6.62
CA PRO A 729 32.94 -0.28 -6.28
C PRO A 729 34.42 -0.34 -6.68
N LYS A 730 35.23 -1.08 -5.92
CA LYS A 730 36.68 -1.22 -6.18
C LYS A 730 36.98 -2.01 -7.45
N SER A 731 35.98 -2.74 -7.98
CA SER A 731 36.06 -3.50 -9.22
C SER A 731 36.08 -2.63 -10.48
N LEU A 732 35.74 -1.34 -10.39
CA LEU A 732 35.59 -0.46 -11.55
C LEU A 732 36.93 -0.15 -12.23
N LYS A 733 37.05 -0.50 -13.51
CA LYS A 733 38.28 -0.41 -14.30
C LYS A 733 38.21 0.57 -15.48
N ASP A 734 37.04 0.77 -16.09
CA ASP A 734 36.93 1.57 -17.31
C ASP A 734 35.61 2.37 -17.38
N THR A 735 35.64 3.46 -18.14
CA THR A 735 34.48 4.28 -18.51
C THR A 735 34.20 4.34 -20.01
N GLU A 736 34.90 3.53 -20.84
CA GLU A 736 34.74 3.36 -22.30
C GLU A 736 34.20 4.61 -23.04
N SER A 737 35.09 5.42 -23.63
CA SER A 737 34.74 6.69 -24.30
C SER A 737 34.96 6.65 -25.81
N TYR A 738 33.92 6.97 -26.59
CA TYR A 738 34.02 7.22 -28.04
C TYR A 738 33.90 8.73 -28.33
N ALA A 739 35.05 9.41 -28.38
CA ALA A 739 35.32 10.63 -29.16
C ALA A 739 34.55 11.96 -28.88
N ASN A 740 33.95 12.20 -27.69
CA ASN A 740 33.45 13.55 -27.31
C ASN A 740 33.43 13.75 -25.77
N PRO A 741 33.60 14.95 -25.18
CA PRO A 741 33.89 15.13 -23.75
C PRO A 741 32.61 15.35 -22.93
N THR A 742 31.86 14.28 -22.69
CA THR A 742 30.99 14.20 -21.50
C THR A 742 31.52 13.08 -20.59
N SER A 743 31.16 13.11 -19.32
CA SER A 743 31.52 12.09 -18.34
C SER A 743 30.35 11.16 -18.08
N VAL A 744 30.60 10.10 -17.34
CA VAL A 744 29.55 9.22 -16.77
C VAL A 744 28.43 10.03 -16.11
N PHE A 745 28.80 11.06 -15.34
CA PHE A 745 27.88 11.85 -14.51
C PHE A 745 27.66 13.27 -15.04
N TYR A 746 27.88 13.53 -16.33
CA TYR A 746 27.78 14.87 -16.90
C TYR A 746 26.42 15.50 -16.61
N ASN A 747 26.42 16.74 -16.08
CA ASN A 747 25.19 17.46 -15.77
C ASN A 747 24.25 16.69 -14.81
N SER A 748 24.77 15.75 -14.00
CA SER A 748 24.02 15.12 -12.90
C SER A 748 23.89 16.07 -11.69
N GLY A 749 23.24 15.62 -10.62
CA GLY A 749 23.18 16.32 -9.33
C GLY A 749 24.30 15.95 -8.37
N LEU A 750 25.33 15.23 -8.82
CA LEU A 750 26.31 14.56 -7.96
C LEU A 750 27.14 15.55 -7.14
N LYS A 751 27.14 15.38 -5.82
CA LYS A 751 27.87 16.22 -4.85
C LYS A 751 28.82 15.41 -3.97
N ASN A 752 28.43 14.18 -3.63
CA ASN A 752 29.18 13.32 -2.73
C ASN A 752 29.56 12.02 -3.44
N VAL A 753 30.80 11.58 -3.26
CA VAL A 753 31.28 10.30 -3.78
C VAL A 753 31.92 9.53 -2.62
N THR A 754 31.50 8.30 -2.42
CA THR A 754 32.18 7.36 -1.53
C THR A 754 32.81 6.26 -2.37
N PHE A 755 33.95 5.74 -1.93
CA PHE A 755 34.63 4.64 -2.60
C PHE A 755 34.62 3.43 -1.70
N GLU A 756 34.47 2.25 -2.30
CA GLU A 756 34.63 0.99 -1.58
C GLU A 756 36.03 0.88 -0.98
N GLU A 757 36.12 0.30 0.21
CA GLU A 757 37.38 0.06 0.89
C GLU A 757 38.33 -0.77 0.00
N GLY A 758 39.59 -0.32 -0.08
CA GLY A 758 40.62 -0.97 -0.88
C GLY A 758 40.67 -0.57 -2.36
N ILE A 759 39.94 0.47 -2.78
CA ILE A 759 40.12 1.02 -4.13
C ILE A 759 41.56 1.50 -4.36
N THR A 760 42.17 1.11 -5.49
CA THR A 760 43.53 1.53 -5.87
C THR A 760 43.60 2.29 -7.18
N TYR A 761 42.48 2.38 -7.90
CA TYR A 761 42.40 2.95 -9.24
C TYR A 761 41.05 3.65 -9.43
N ILE A 762 41.06 4.84 -10.04
CA ILE A 762 39.86 5.56 -10.45
C ILE A 762 39.98 5.79 -11.97
N PRO A 763 39.05 5.29 -12.79
CA PRO A 763 39.10 5.49 -14.24
C PRO A 763 39.13 6.96 -14.65
N ALA A 764 39.86 7.26 -15.72
CA ALA A 764 39.91 8.60 -16.27
C ALA A 764 38.51 9.10 -16.65
N HIS A 765 38.25 10.39 -16.42
CA HIS A 765 36.99 11.06 -16.80
C HIS A 765 35.71 10.59 -16.09
N LEU A 766 35.79 9.66 -15.12
CA LEU A 766 34.63 9.19 -14.35
C LEU A 766 33.77 10.35 -13.83
N PHE A 767 34.41 11.38 -13.24
CA PHE A 767 33.75 12.56 -12.68
C PHE A 767 34.03 13.87 -13.44
N ALA A 768 34.51 13.82 -14.68
CA ALA A 768 34.76 15.04 -15.43
C ALA A 768 33.48 15.88 -15.56
N TYR A 769 33.54 17.21 -15.47
CA TYR A 769 32.36 18.08 -15.68
C TYR A 769 31.15 17.77 -14.76
N CYS A 770 31.38 17.27 -13.55
CA CYS A 770 30.42 17.34 -12.46
C CYS A 770 30.53 18.73 -11.82
N TYR A 771 29.49 19.55 -11.94
CA TYR A 771 29.48 20.96 -11.55
C TYR A 771 28.79 21.23 -10.21
#